data_AF-A0A3D0MYX5-F1
#
_entry.id   AF-A0A3D0MYX5-F1
#
_cell.length_a   1.000
_cell.length_b   1.000
_cell.length_c   1.000
_cell.angle_alpha   90.00
_cell.angle_beta   90.00
_cell.angle_gamma   90.00
#
_symmetry.space_group_name_H-M   'P 1'
#
loop_
_entity.id
_entity.type
_entity.pdbx_description
1 polymer ?
#
loop_
_entity_poly.entity_id
_entity_poly.type
_entity_poly.pdbx_seq_one_letter_code
_entity_poly.pdbx_strand_id
1 'polypeptide(L)'
;MMKTLLRQVITLIVLTIFVFSIFDLSYSKIIPNVEINNFDTLDAPPTTPKDVSGMFNERGFFKENSLHIDENEMINNFNGNLMYSIPLFSMEGPGDIDINLSLNYNGSVSHSIIVGKFPGTTKDNIKSFNYSSPAWIVSLNGMGIQMLNFQDSYFTYTNDAGLTGNNVKLLASGYHLTSNLVYSGGDKNDRISLMRGDGSVLTLQRQSPSGCSQSVNFENCYIGNYYSENLREYARATVEYQEYDLGNLPQYRDRIVKLMLGDGLVYTYIEKKVQYKDFLFNVGDLMLRPQIFLLQKIEDRYGNFLNITYTEIEFGRPLIKSISGSWNGSSIVFDIGNGPGFRISNWQGRYLINYPTSRYINNDNRITEVEKITNSEEDLFTFNYQLYKRKGINIPKFTGGSYYAEPYLYRISNATNYNSGVKSYTYQPSGNLELDFNPENPFSIMSTSDIYKGQGRDPFFTNMLYQSSINNDGQSLRTLTYSFAYEYPGRNFEQVRIQPVIATDNYYSSLRIHSNYNETNNGTPTIFNETRLYKNFVTFATVSAPNFENADFNGETKLIEENYYLNDNNNEVYKKVEFKFNPGYTTNQLWKTAFLDTAIVEFLDGIQRVTKIDYDYFNISGIDSFNCPIEKKTTTDPFN
;
A
#
# COMPACT_ATOMS: atom_id res chain seq x y z
N MET A 1 -70.26 -5.13 -35.51
CA MET A 1 -69.13 -5.58 -34.66
C MET A 1 -67.98 -4.56 -34.60
N MET A 2 -67.57 -3.95 -35.72
CA MET A 2 -66.44 -2.99 -35.74
C MET A 2 -66.68 -1.66 -35.01
N LYS A 3 -67.94 -1.18 -34.91
CA LYS A 3 -68.27 0.05 -34.18
C LYS A 3 -68.19 -0.08 -32.65
N THR A 4 -68.34 -1.30 -32.12
CA THR A 4 -68.32 -1.56 -30.67
C THR A 4 -66.89 -1.62 -30.14
N LEU A 5 -65.96 -2.19 -30.93
CA LEU A 5 -64.54 -2.27 -30.60
C LEU A 5 -63.88 -0.87 -30.59
N LEU A 6 -64.21 -0.03 -31.58
CA LEU A 6 -63.69 1.34 -31.65
C LEU A 6 -64.14 2.19 -30.44
N ARG A 7 -65.36 1.98 -29.94
CA ARG A 7 -65.87 2.68 -28.76
C ARG A 7 -65.14 2.27 -27.49
N GLN A 8 -64.82 0.99 -27.33
CA GLN A 8 -64.07 0.48 -26.18
C GLN A 8 -62.62 0.99 -26.17
N VAL A 9 -61.96 1.03 -27.34
CA VAL A 9 -60.58 1.55 -27.45
C VAL A 9 -60.53 3.05 -27.15
N ILE A 10 -61.49 3.85 -27.65
CA ILE A 10 -61.56 5.28 -27.35
C ILE A 10 -61.83 5.52 -25.85
N THR A 11 -62.68 4.70 -25.23
CA THR A 11 -62.98 4.83 -23.80
C THR A 11 -61.76 4.48 -22.96
N LEU A 12 -60.97 3.47 -23.36
CA LEU A 12 -59.71 3.11 -22.69
C LEU A 12 -58.66 4.22 -22.82
N ILE A 13 -58.51 4.81 -24.00
CA ILE A 13 -57.55 5.91 -24.23
C ILE A 13 -57.94 7.16 -23.42
N VAL A 14 -59.24 7.52 -23.40
CA VAL A 14 -59.72 8.65 -22.60
C VAL A 14 -59.55 8.40 -21.11
N LEU A 15 -59.79 7.18 -20.62
CA LEU A 15 -59.56 6.82 -19.22
C LEU A 15 -58.07 6.92 -18.85
N THR A 16 -57.18 6.49 -19.75
CA THR A 16 -55.73 6.51 -19.51
C THR A 16 -55.19 7.94 -19.47
N ILE A 17 -55.66 8.82 -20.37
CA ILE A 17 -55.29 10.24 -20.38
C ILE A 17 -55.83 10.96 -19.13
N PHE A 18 -57.04 10.61 -18.67
CA PHE A 18 -57.65 11.20 -17.47
C PHE A 18 -56.92 10.77 -16.18
N VAL A 19 -56.45 9.52 -16.10
CA VAL A 19 -55.66 9.04 -14.95
C VAL A 19 -54.28 9.72 -14.89
N PHE A 20 -53.61 9.91 -16.04
CA PHE A 20 -52.31 10.61 -16.07
C PHE A 20 -52.43 12.10 -15.73
N SER A 21 -53.49 12.78 -16.18
CA SER A 21 -53.70 14.20 -15.86
C SER A 21 -54.14 14.45 -14.41
N ILE A 22 -54.77 13.49 -13.74
CA ILE A 22 -55.04 13.56 -12.29
C ILE A 22 -53.75 13.34 -11.47
N PHE A 23 -52.83 12.49 -11.93
CA PHE A 23 -51.56 12.28 -11.22
C PHE A 23 -50.62 13.51 -11.32
N ASP A 24 -50.56 14.20 -12.46
CA ASP A 24 -49.75 15.43 -12.61
C ASP A 24 -50.31 16.64 -11.83
N LEU A 25 -51.64 16.73 -11.66
CA LEU A 25 -52.29 17.80 -10.90
C LEU A 25 -52.29 17.55 -9.37
N SER A 26 -52.04 16.32 -8.92
CA SER A 26 -52.00 15.97 -7.49
C SER A 26 -50.61 16.12 -6.86
N TYR A 27 -49.54 16.20 -7.67
CA TYR A 27 -48.16 16.37 -7.18
C TYR A 27 -47.73 17.85 -7.01
N SER A 28 -48.52 18.81 -7.53
CA SER A 28 -48.16 20.24 -7.54
C SER A 28 -48.89 21.11 -6.51
N LYS A 29 -49.70 20.54 -5.59
CA LYS A 29 -50.55 21.33 -4.68
C LYS A 29 -50.65 20.87 -3.22
N ILE A 30 -49.62 20.21 -2.67
CA ILE A 30 -49.51 20.01 -1.22
C ILE A 30 -48.09 20.39 -0.75
N ILE A 31 -47.84 21.69 -0.59
CA ILE A 31 -46.95 22.21 0.45
C ILE A 31 -47.73 23.36 1.11
N PRO A 32 -48.22 23.20 2.35
CA PRO A 32 -48.70 24.32 3.13
C PRO A 32 -47.51 25.18 3.55
N ASN A 33 -47.64 26.50 3.37
CA ASN A 33 -46.81 27.50 4.02
C ASN A 33 -46.85 27.28 5.54
N VAL A 34 -45.81 26.66 6.08
CA VAL A 34 -45.45 26.75 7.50
C VAL A 34 -44.26 27.69 7.56
N GLU A 35 -44.47 28.85 8.18
CA GLU A 35 -43.39 29.73 8.62
C GLU A 35 -42.46 28.95 9.53
N ILE A 36 -41.33 28.51 8.98
CA ILE A 36 -40.22 27.97 9.77
C ILE A 36 -39.29 29.15 10.02
N ASN A 37 -39.28 29.58 11.28
CA ASN A 37 -38.29 30.48 11.86
C ASN A 37 -36.88 30.03 11.45
N ASN A 38 -36.05 30.99 11.03
CA ASN A 38 -34.62 30.86 10.82
C ASN A 38 -33.97 29.98 11.89
N PHE A 39 -33.67 28.73 11.53
CA PHE A 39 -32.60 27.95 12.13
C PHE A 39 -31.51 27.84 11.07
N ASP A 40 -30.32 28.25 11.48
CA ASP A 40 -29.09 28.25 10.69
C ASP A 40 -29.00 27.02 9.79
N THR A 41 -28.66 27.27 8.53
CA THR A 41 -28.23 26.29 7.55
C THR A 41 -27.15 25.41 8.17
N LEU A 42 -27.53 24.20 8.60
CA LEU A 42 -26.60 23.12 8.81
C LEU A 42 -25.94 22.86 7.46
N ASP A 43 -24.66 23.21 7.41
CA ASP A 43 -23.73 23.04 6.31
C ASP A 43 -23.95 21.71 5.59
N ALA A 44 -23.83 21.76 4.25
CA ALA A 44 -23.71 20.58 3.41
C ALA A 44 -22.76 19.56 4.08
N PRO A 45 -23.06 18.24 4.03
CA PRO A 45 -22.16 17.25 4.62
C PRO A 45 -20.75 17.51 4.08
N PRO A 46 -19.76 17.77 4.95
CA PRO A 46 -18.42 18.11 4.49
C PRO A 46 -17.93 16.92 3.68
N THR A 47 -17.61 17.20 2.41
CA THR A 47 -17.01 16.27 1.47
C THR A 47 -15.93 15.45 2.18
N THR A 48 -16.04 14.13 2.10
CA THR A 48 -15.01 13.22 2.57
C THR A 48 -13.66 13.67 2.02
N PRO A 49 -12.60 13.75 2.85
CA PRO A 49 -11.25 13.97 2.34
C PRO A 49 -10.99 13.01 1.18
N LYS A 50 -10.46 13.52 0.06
CA LYS A 50 -10.24 12.70 -1.13
C LYS A 50 -9.31 11.54 -0.77
N ASP A 51 -9.74 10.33 -1.11
CA ASP A 51 -8.94 9.13 -0.91
C ASP A 51 -7.81 9.09 -1.94
N VAL A 52 -6.63 9.50 -1.51
CA VAL A 52 -5.41 9.46 -2.33
C VAL A 52 -4.75 8.07 -2.32
N SER A 53 -5.38 7.03 -1.75
CA SER A 53 -4.88 5.63 -1.73
C SER A 53 -4.60 5.08 -3.15
N GLY A 54 -5.38 5.49 -4.15
CA GLY A 54 -5.15 5.14 -5.56
C GLY A 54 -3.92 5.82 -6.18
N MET A 55 -3.28 6.76 -5.47
CA MET A 55 -2.00 7.38 -5.85
C MET A 55 -0.79 6.55 -5.38
N PHE A 56 -1.02 5.54 -4.55
CA PHE A 56 -0.02 4.56 -4.15
C PHE A 56 -0.04 3.45 -5.19
N ASN A 57 1.11 3.18 -5.82
CA ASN A 57 1.26 1.87 -6.42
C ASN A 57 1.50 0.91 -5.24
N GLU A 58 0.41 0.38 -4.65
CA GLU A 58 0.40 -0.59 -3.55
C GLU A 58 1.14 -1.90 -3.90
N ARG A 59 1.57 -2.01 -5.16
CA ARG A 59 2.41 -3.08 -5.68
C ARG A 59 3.84 -2.87 -5.18
N GLY A 60 4.19 -3.65 -4.17
CA GLY A 60 5.56 -3.81 -3.74
C GLY A 60 6.50 -3.94 -4.95
N PHE A 61 7.40 -2.96 -5.07
CA PHE A 61 8.83 -3.22 -4.90
C PHE A 61 9.37 -4.50 -5.58
N PHE A 62 9.08 -4.69 -6.87
CA PHE A 62 9.64 -5.81 -7.61
C PHE A 62 11.17 -5.72 -7.70
N LYS A 63 11.80 -6.88 -7.42
CA LYS A 63 13.22 -7.21 -7.55
C LYS A 63 13.89 -6.51 -8.72
N GLU A 64 15.00 -5.84 -8.44
CA GLU A 64 15.94 -5.39 -9.46
C GLU A 64 17.28 -6.11 -9.29
N ASN A 65 17.78 -6.59 -10.43
CA ASN A 65 19.05 -7.31 -10.57
C ASN A 65 20.23 -6.33 -10.48
N SER A 66 20.40 -5.64 -9.35
CA SER A 66 21.65 -4.94 -9.06
C SER A 66 22.45 -5.77 -8.06
N LEU A 67 23.55 -6.35 -8.54
CA LEU A 67 24.50 -7.08 -7.72
C LEU A 67 25.15 -6.08 -6.74
N HIS A 68 24.66 -6.05 -5.51
CA HIS A 68 25.22 -5.26 -4.42
C HIS A 68 26.17 -6.11 -3.58
N ILE A 69 27.19 -5.45 -3.02
CA ILE A 69 28.25 -6.08 -2.21
C ILE A 69 27.70 -6.80 -0.97
N ASP A 70 26.43 -6.55 -0.58
CA ASP A 70 25.74 -7.25 0.51
C ASP A 70 24.39 -7.90 0.11
N GLU A 71 24.00 -7.92 -1.18
CA GLU A 71 22.77 -8.52 -1.76
C GLU A 71 21.39 -8.14 -1.13
N ASN A 72 21.39 -7.38 -0.04
CA ASN A 72 20.25 -7.17 0.86
C ASN A 72 19.64 -5.78 0.75
N GLU A 73 20.18 -4.91 -0.11
CA GLU A 73 19.64 -3.58 -0.37
C GLU A 73 18.99 -3.51 -1.75
N MET A 74 17.87 -2.83 -1.83
CA MET A 74 17.18 -2.53 -3.07
C MET A 74 16.80 -1.05 -3.12
N ILE A 75 17.11 -0.40 -4.23
CA ILE A 75 16.63 0.95 -4.54
C ILE A 75 15.65 0.81 -5.71
N ASN A 76 14.40 1.16 -5.47
CA ASN A 76 13.34 1.00 -6.47
C ASN A 76 13.57 1.99 -7.63
N ASN A 77 13.75 1.51 -8.85
CA ASN A 77 14.03 2.40 -9.98
C ASN A 77 12.81 3.16 -10.52
N PHE A 78 11.59 2.86 -10.07
CA PHE A 78 10.41 3.67 -10.39
C PHE A 78 10.24 4.87 -9.46
N ASN A 79 10.70 4.82 -8.21
CA ASN A 79 10.42 5.91 -7.26
C ASN A 79 11.59 6.26 -6.32
N GLY A 80 12.76 5.67 -6.52
CA GLY A 80 13.97 5.89 -5.74
C GLY A 80 13.86 5.47 -4.28
N ASN A 81 12.84 4.69 -3.91
CA ASN A 81 12.65 4.25 -2.52
C ASN A 81 13.73 3.26 -2.11
N LEU A 82 14.35 3.53 -0.96
CA LEU A 82 15.34 2.66 -0.35
C LEU A 82 14.67 1.56 0.46
N MET A 83 15.11 0.33 0.25
CA MET A 83 14.72 -0.85 1.01
C MET A 83 15.93 -1.68 1.42
N TYR A 84 15.82 -2.32 2.58
CA TYR A 84 16.73 -3.37 3.00
C TYR A 84 15.94 -4.60 3.39
N SER A 85 16.50 -5.78 3.14
CA SER A 85 16.04 -7.06 3.66
C SER A 85 17.21 -7.77 4.30
N ILE A 86 17.28 -7.75 5.63
CA ILE A 86 18.38 -8.34 6.39
C ILE A 86 17.93 -9.73 6.85
N PRO A 87 18.48 -10.82 6.30
CA PRO A 87 18.15 -12.16 6.75
C PRO A 87 18.60 -12.33 8.21
N LEU A 88 17.71 -12.83 9.05
CA LEU A 88 17.98 -13.14 10.45
C LEU A 88 18.15 -14.64 10.64
N PHE A 89 17.15 -15.43 10.22
CA PHE A 89 17.22 -16.88 10.27
C PHE A 89 16.68 -17.47 8.98
N SER A 90 17.38 -18.45 8.44
CA SER A 90 16.91 -19.28 7.33
C SER A 90 17.08 -20.74 7.72
N MET A 91 15.98 -21.49 7.78
CA MET A 91 15.97 -22.89 8.16
C MET A 91 14.98 -23.65 7.27
N GLU A 92 15.50 -24.65 6.57
CA GLU A 92 14.68 -25.59 5.82
C GLU A 92 13.89 -26.48 6.80
N GLY A 93 12.59 -26.57 6.58
CA GLY A 93 11.69 -27.45 7.32
C GLY A 93 11.32 -28.71 6.52
N PRO A 94 10.47 -29.57 7.09
CA PRO A 94 9.96 -30.74 6.39
C PRO A 94 8.92 -30.37 5.30
N GLY A 95 8.93 -31.07 4.17
CA GLY A 95 7.95 -30.87 3.12
C GLY A 95 8.20 -29.55 2.38
N ASP A 96 7.17 -28.69 2.29
CA ASP A 96 7.27 -27.40 1.59
C ASP A 96 7.47 -26.22 2.57
N ILE A 97 7.56 -26.48 3.88
CA ILE A 97 7.67 -25.43 4.90
C ILE A 97 9.12 -25.05 5.18
N ASP A 98 9.39 -23.76 5.29
CA ASP A 98 10.66 -23.20 5.74
C ASP A 98 10.43 -22.08 6.76
N ILE A 99 11.47 -21.75 7.52
CA ILE A 99 11.51 -20.53 8.31
C ILE A 99 12.48 -19.58 7.61
N ASN A 100 11.94 -18.59 6.92
CA ASN A 100 12.70 -17.48 6.37
C ASN A 100 12.31 -16.20 7.13
N LEU A 101 13.08 -15.90 8.17
CA LEU A 101 12.90 -14.73 9.02
C LEU A 101 13.87 -13.62 8.58
N SER A 102 13.33 -12.45 8.29
CA SER A 102 14.13 -11.26 7.94
C SER A 102 13.63 -10.00 8.64
N LEU A 103 14.53 -9.04 8.81
CA LEU A 103 14.23 -7.68 9.22
C LEU A 103 14.34 -6.77 8.00
N ASN A 104 13.23 -6.15 7.63
CA ASN A 104 13.15 -5.33 6.43
C ASN A 104 12.96 -3.86 6.78
N TYR A 105 13.69 -2.99 6.11
CA TYR A 105 13.43 -1.55 6.08
C TYR A 105 12.75 -1.21 4.78
N ASN A 106 11.72 -0.37 4.83
CA ASN A 106 11.17 0.26 3.65
C ASN A 106 11.03 1.76 3.93
N GLY A 107 11.62 2.60 3.07
CA GLY A 107 11.55 4.05 3.19
C GLY A 107 10.19 4.68 2.90
N SER A 108 9.21 3.91 2.42
CA SER A 108 7.90 4.39 1.96
C SER A 108 6.78 3.37 2.21
N VAL A 109 6.40 3.19 3.47
CA VAL A 109 5.24 2.37 3.87
C VAL A 109 3.98 3.22 4.00
N SER A 110 2.86 2.68 3.52
CA SER A 110 1.54 3.34 3.61
C SER A 110 1.05 3.41 5.05
N HIS A 111 0.71 4.62 5.48
CA HIS A 111 0.12 4.92 6.76
C HIS A 111 -1.13 5.78 6.55
N SER A 112 -2.09 5.67 7.47
CA SER A 112 -3.22 6.60 7.56
C SER A 112 -3.14 7.36 8.87
N ILE A 113 -3.47 8.65 8.79
CA ILE A 113 -3.70 9.52 9.94
C ILE A 113 -5.21 9.63 10.10
N ILE A 114 -5.72 9.09 11.20
CA ILE A 114 -7.14 9.17 11.53
C ILE A 114 -7.39 10.45 12.33
N VAL A 115 -8.17 11.35 11.76
CA VAL A 115 -8.56 12.64 12.33
C VAL A 115 -9.90 12.47 13.02
N GLY A 116 -9.93 12.59 14.34
CA GLY A 116 -11.15 12.40 15.11
C GLY A 116 -11.03 12.76 16.57
N LYS A 117 -12.18 12.91 17.24
CA LYS A 117 -12.32 13.09 18.69
C LYS A 117 -12.71 11.76 19.36
N PHE A 118 -12.42 11.66 20.66
CA PHE A 118 -12.92 10.69 21.67
C PHE A 118 -14.34 10.12 21.41
N PRO A 119 -14.63 8.89 21.88
CA PRO A 119 -15.72 8.05 21.36
C PRO A 119 -17.10 8.66 21.66
N GLY A 120 -17.91 8.75 20.62
CA GLY A 120 -19.20 9.46 20.59
C GLY A 120 -19.52 10.04 19.20
N THR A 121 -18.55 10.02 18.29
CA THR A 121 -18.73 10.33 16.88
C THR A 121 -19.47 9.21 16.16
N THR A 122 -20.48 9.59 15.37
CA THR A 122 -21.14 8.67 14.44
C THR A 122 -20.19 8.26 13.32
N LYS A 123 -20.30 7.00 12.89
CA LYS A 123 -19.45 6.28 11.92
C LYS A 123 -19.17 7.03 10.61
N ASP A 124 -20.08 7.88 10.16
CA ASP A 124 -19.97 8.61 8.88
C ASP A 124 -19.03 9.83 8.92
N ASN A 125 -18.43 10.13 10.08
CA ASN A 125 -17.62 11.34 10.31
C ASN A 125 -16.14 11.08 10.65
N ILE A 126 -15.66 9.83 10.60
CA ILE A 126 -14.23 9.56 10.81
C ILE A 126 -13.48 9.95 9.53
N LYS A 127 -12.69 11.02 9.61
CA LYS A 127 -11.87 11.50 8.50
C LYS A 127 -10.49 10.87 8.60
N SER A 128 -9.99 10.33 7.51
CA SER A 128 -8.62 9.83 7.43
C SER A 128 -7.92 10.43 6.24
N PHE A 129 -6.60 10.52 6.32
CA PHE A 129 -5.80 10.81 5.15
C PHE A 129 -4.55 9.94 5.14
N ASN A 130 -4.12 9.57 3.93
CA ASN A 130 -2.97 8.70 3.76
C ASN A 130 -1.68 9.49 3.69
N TYR A 131 -0.63 8.84 4.15
CA TYR A 131 0.69 9.40 4.33
C TYR A 131 1.72 8.27 4.14
N SER A 132 2.92 8.60 3.69
CA SER A 132 3.99 7.60 3.55
C SER A 132 5.14 7.93 4.49
N SER A 133 5.64 6.89 5.15
CA SER A 133 6.69 6.99 6.16
C SER A 133 7.60 5.76 6.12
N PRO A 134 8.90 5.91 6.40
CA PRO A 134 9.79 4.80 6.66
C PRO A 134 9.27 3.90 7.78
N ALA A 135 9.48 2.60 7.64
CA ALA A 135 9.22 1.64 8.70
C ALA A 135 10.17 0.44 8.63
N TRP A 136 10.38 -0.17 9.79
CA TRP A 136 11.04 -1.46 9.94
C TRP A 136 10.00 -2.55 10.24
N ILE A 137 10.14 -3.70 9.58
CA ILE A 137 9.16 -4.79 9.57
C ILE A 137 9.92 -6.10 9.71
N VAL A 138 9.64 -6.86 10.76
CA VAL A 138 10.04 -8.26 10.85
C VAL A 138 9.07 -9.07 9.99
N SER A 139 9.62 -9.93 9.13
CA SER A 139 8.83 -10.78 8.24
C SER A 139 9.20 -12.24 8.37
N LEU A 140 8.19 -13.10 8.18
CA LEU A 140 8.32 -14.55 8.07
C LEU A 140 7.76 -14.97 6.71
N ASN A 141 8.58 -15.61 5.89
CA ASN A 141 8.22 -16.11 4.55
C ASN A 141 7.55 -15.02 3.69
N GLY A 142 8.10 -13.79 3.74
CA GLY A 142 7.59 -12.64 3.00
C GLY A 142 6.36 -11.95 3.58
N MET A 143 5.76 -12.46 4.68
CA MET A 143 4.63 -11.83 5.36
C MET A 143 5.08 -11.01 6.58
N GLY A 144 4.54 -9.81 6.76
CA GLY A 144 4.87 -8.96 7.90
C GLY A 144 4.25 -9.51 9.18
N ILE A 145 5.08 -9.85 10.17
CA ILE A 145 4.62 -10.41 11.46
C ILE A 145 4.70 -9.41 12.61
N GLN A 146 5.58 -8.41 12.50
CA GLN A 146 5.76 -7.36 13.50
C GLN A 146 6.30 -6.10 12.83
N MET A 147 5.58 -4.98 12.96
CA MET A 147 6.16 -3.66 12.66
C MET A 147 6.84 -3.09 13.91
N LEU A 148 7.91 -2.33 13.69
CA LEU A 148 8.60 -1.57 14.75
C LEU A 148 8.04 -0.13 14.89
N ASN A 149 6.89 0.12 14.27
CA ASN A 149 6.05 1.28 14.53
C ASN A 149 5.04 0.90 15.62
N PHE A 150 5.22 1.42 16.83
CA PHE A 150 4.40 1.09 17.98
C PHE A 150 3.45 2.25 18.27
N GLN A 151 2.24 2.24 17.68
CA GLN A 151 1.20 3.22 17.99
C GLN A 151 0.33 2.71 19.13
N ASP A 152 0.13 3.52 20.18
CA ASP A 152 -0.79 3.20 21.28
C ASP A 152 -2.08 4.03 21.24
N SER A 153 -2.15 4.97 20.31
CA SER A 153 -3.30 5.83 20.04
C SER A 153 -3.78 5.63 18.60
N TYR A 154 -5.09 5.59 18.41
CA TYR A 154 -5.74 5.45 17.12
C TYR A 154 -5.94 6.81 16.44
N PHE A 155 -6.25 7.85 17.21
CA PHE A 155 -6.61 9.17 16.71
C PHE A 155 -5.45 10.17 16.79
N THR A 156 -5.34 10.99 15.76
CA THR A 156 -4.58 12.23 15.78
C THR A 156 -5.54 13.38 16.07
N TYR A 157 -5.55 13.86 17.32
CA TYR A 157 -6.46 14.90 17.80
C TYR A 157 -5.71 16.14 18.29
N THR A 158 -6.20 17.33 17.94
CA THR A 158 -5.74 18.60 18.51
C THR A 158 -6.86 19.64 18.57
N ASN A 159 -6.81 20.52 19.57
CA ASN A 159 -7.57 21.77 19.57
C ASN A 159 -6.79 22.93 18.94
N ASP A 160 -5.47 22.81 18.84
CA ASP A 160 -4.55 23.86 18.40
C ASP A 160 -4.56 24.05 16.87
N ALA A 161 -3.86 25.09 16.40
CA ALA A 161 -3.71 25.35 14.96
C ALA A 161 -2.90 24.26 14.23
N GLY A 162 -2.16 23.41 14.95
CA GLY A 162 -1.48 22.27 14.36
C GLY A 162 -0.87 21.28 15.36
N LEU A 163 -0.32 20.21 14.81
CA LEU A 163 0.36 19.12 15.49
C LEU A 163 1.71 18.86 14.83
N THR A 164 2.73 18.61 15.64
CA THR A 164 4.07 18.30 15.15
C THR A 164 4.67 17.09 15.86
N GLY A 165 5.62 16.44 15.20
CA GLY A 165 6.40 15.34 15.75
C GLY A 165 5.56 14.13 16.14
N ASN A 166 5.91 13.53 17.27
CA ASN A 166 5.33 12.28 17.78
C ASN A 166 3.84 12.39 18.23
N ASN A 167 3.29 13.60 18.20
CA ASN A 167 1.88 13.82 18.48
C ASN A 167 0.98 13.44 17.28
N VAL A 168 1.55 13.36 16.08
CA VAL A 168 0.88 12.84 14.89
C VAL A 168 0.92 11.31 14.90
N LYS A 169 -0.24 10.64 14.89
CA LYS A 169 -0.35 9.17 14.92
C LYS A 169 -0.40 8.61 13.52
N LEU A 170 0.55 7.72 13.21
CA LEU A 170 0.72 7.11 11.91
C LEU A 170 0.36 5.64 12.00
N LEU A 171 -0.85 5.28 11.59
CA LEU A 171 -1.33 3.90 11.59
C LEU A 171 -1.00 3.23 10.25
N ALA A 172 -0.07 2.29 10.26
CA ALA A 172 0.30 1.54 9.06
C ALA A 172 -0.86 0.69 8.50
N SER A 173 -1.12 0.83 7.20
CA SER A 173 -2.12 0.05 6.45
C SER A 173 -1.71 -1.42 6.39
N GLY A 174 -2.67 -2.34 6.53
CA GLY A 174 -2.39 -3.78 6.55
C GLY A 174 -1.76 -4.33 7.83
N TYR A 175 -1.45 -3.47 8.82
CA TYR A 175 -0.96 -3.88 10.14
C TYR A 175 -1.81 -3.31 11.28
N HIS A 176 -1.89 -1.97 11.38
CA HIS A 176 -2.76 -1.29 12.35
C HIS A 176 -4.20 -1.16 11.82
N LEU A 177 -4.34 -1.09 10.49
CA LEU A 177 -5.60 -0.95 9.77
C LEU A 177 -5.73 -2.09 8.75
N THR A 178 -6.34 -3.21 9.14
CA THR A 178 -6.46 -4.39 8.26
C THR A 178 -7.86 -4.54 7.67
N SER A 179 -8.81 -3.71 8.08
CA SER A 179 -10.15 -3.65 7.51
C SER A 179 -10.65 -2.21 7.55
N ASN A 180 -11.35 -1.80 6.50
CA ASN A 180 -12.03 -0.52 6.50
C ASN A 180 -13.18 -0.61 7.49
N LEU A 181 -13.26 0.31 8.45
CA LEU A 181 -14.30 0.38 9.49
C LEU A 181 -15.75 0.61 8.94
N VAL A 182 -16.00 0.31 7.67
CA VAL A 182 -17.23 0.60 6.92
C VAL A 182 -18.08 -0.67 6.81
N TYR A 183 -19.41 -0.51 6.87
CA TYR A 183 -20.32 -1.63 6.59
C TYR A 183 -20.20 -2.07 5.12
N SER A 184 -20.24 -3.38 4.87
CA SER A 184 -20.53 -3.90 3.54
C SER A 184 -22.05 -3.84 3.32
N GLY A 185 -22.56 -2.69 2.90
CA GLY A 185 -23.96 -2.50 2.52
C GLY A 185 -24.06 -1.94 1.11
N GLY A 186 -24.94 -2.48 0.26
CA GLY A 186 -25.03 -2.12 -1.16
C GLY A 186 -23.89 -2.69 -2.01
N ASP A 187 -23.45 -1.94 -3.03
CA ASP A 187 -22.39 -2.34 -4.00
C ASP A 187 -20.96 -2.36 -3.41
N LYS A 188 -20.80 -2.25 -2.07
CA LYS A 188 -19.49 -2.19 -1.41
C LYS A 188 -19.09 -3.57 -0.87
N ASN A 189 -18.11 -4.18 -1.52
CA ASN A 189 -17.54 -5.47 -1.10
C ASN A 189 -16.64 -5.29 0.14
N ASP A 190 -16.64 -6.29 1.02
CA ASP A 190 -15.70 -6.37 2.13
C ASP A 190 -14.25 -6.49 1.65
N ARG A 191 -13.32 -5.86 2.40
CA ARG A 191 -11.89 -5.79 2.09
C ARG A 191 -11.05 -6.13 3.33
N ILE A 192 -10.04 -6.94 3.11
CA ILE A 192 -9.03 -7.33 4.11
C ILE A 192 -7.67 -6.93 3.57
N SER A 193 -6.93 -6.14 4.33
CA SER A 193 -5.59 -5.67 3.98
C SER A 193 -4.56 -6.31 4.90
N LEU A 194 -3.52 -6.91 4.34
CA LEU A 194 -2.47 -7.64 5.07
C LEU A 194 -1.09 -7.10 4.69
N MET A 195 -0.29 -6.72 5.69
CA MET A 195 1.07 -6.23 5.50
C MET A 195 2.02 -7.35 5.07
N ARG A 196 2.84 -7.08 4.06
CA ARG A 196 3.96 -7.94 3.64
C ARG A 196 5.27 -7.49 4.27
N GLY A 197 6.26 -8.38 4.24
CA GLY A 197 7.59 -8.12 4.78
C GLY A 197 8.31 -6.95 4.12
N ASP A 198 8.03 -6.72 2.83
CA ASP A 198 8.56 -5.60 2.07
C ASP A 198 7.85 -4.27 2.36
N GLY A 199 6.81 -4.24 3.21
CA GLY A 199 6.03 -3.04 3.52
C GLY A 199 4.91 -2.71 2.52
N SER A 200 4.69 -3.56 1.52
CA SER A 200 3.51 -3.51 0.66
C SER A 200 2.28 -4.11 1.35
N VAL A 201 1.09 -3.81 0.83
CA VAL A 201 -0.18 -4.27 1.40
C VAL A 201 -0.87 -5.17 0.39
N LEU A 202 -1.11 -6.43 0.78
CA LEU A 202 -1.99 -7.33 0.05
C LEU A 202 -3.44 -7.00 0.43
N THR A 203 -4.20 -6.46 -0.52
CA THR A 203 -5.63 -6.22 -0.35
C THR A 203 -6.44 -7.34 -1.00
N LEU A 204 -7.19 -8.05 -0.18
CA LEU A 204 -8.11 -9.10 -0.55
C LEU A 204 -9.54 -8.54 -0.56
N GLN A 205 -10.23 -8.73 -1.68
CA GLN A 205 -11.61 -8.31 -1.83
C GLN A 205 -12.52 -9.52 -1.95
N ARG A 206 -13.67 -9.44 -1.29
CA ARG A 206 -14.70 -10.46 -1.42
C ARG A 206 -15.35 -10.39 -2.79
N GLN A 207 -15.49 -11.53 -3.48
CA GLN A 207 -16.36 -11.60 -4.65
C GLN A 207 -17.81 -11.59 -4.18
N SER A 208 -18.54 -10.51 -4.47
CA SER A 208 -19.92 -10.32 -4.02
C SER A 208 -20.82 -11.46 -4.51
N PRO A 209 -21.41 -12.28 -3.62
CA PRO A 209 -22.51 -13.13 -4.02
C PRO A 209 -23.72 -12.26 -4.34
N SER A 210 -24.50 -12.63 -5.35
CA SER A 210 -25.83 -12.09 -5.57
C SER A 210 -26.65 -12.21 -4.28
N GLY A 211 -26.98 -11.09 -3.62
CA GLY A 211 -27.82 -11.09 -2.42
C GLY A 211 -27.25 -10.45 -1.15
N CYS A 212 -26.10 -9.75 -1.20
CA CYS A 212 -25.75 -8.79 -0.14
C CYS A 212 -26.73 -7.61 -0.16
N SER A 213 -27.92 -7.81 0.42
CA SER A 213 -28.95 -6.78 0.50
C SER A 213 -28.45 -5.59 1.34
N GLN A 214 -29.05 -4.42 1.16
CA GLN A 214 -28.75 -3.21 1.94
C GLN A 214 -29.04 -3.33 3.45
N SER A 215 -29.45 -4.49 3.96
CA SER A 215 -29.62 -4.71 5.39
C SER A 215 -28.29 -5.13 6.05
N VAL A 216 -27.98 -4.47 7.16
CA VAL A 216 -26.68 -4.44 7.87
C VAL A 216 -26.20 -5.76 8.49
N ASN A 217 -26.89 -6.89 8.29
CA ASN A 217 -26.71 -8.10 9.10
C ASN A 217 -26.56 -9.42 8.32
N PHE A 218 -26.27 -9.41 7.02
CA PHE A 218 -26.04 -10.66 6.31
C PHE A 218 -24.65 -11.20 6.62
N GLU A 219 -24.58 -12.24 7.48
CA GLU A 219 -23.33 -12.93 7.86
C GLU A 219 -22.50 -13.34 6.65
N ASN A 220 -23.20 -13.80 5.62
CA ASN A 220 -22.59 -14.15 4.35
C ASN A 220 -21.75 -13.00 3.80
N CYS A 221 -22.04 -11.72 4.07
CA CYS A 221 -21.31 -10.60 3.47
C CYS A 221 -19.83 -10.47 3.87
N TYR A 222 -19.39 -11.17 4.93
CA TYR A 222 -18.06 -11.03 5.54
C TYR A 222 -17.24 -12.34 5.59
N ILE A 223 -17.77 -13.42 5.00
CA ILE A 223 -17.14 -14.75 4.95
C ILE A 223 -17.23 -15.36 3.55
N GLY A 224 -16.43 -16.38 3.28
CA GLY A 224 -16.35 -17.06 1.98
C GLY A 224 -15.04 -16.79 1.26
N ASN A 225 -15.08 -16.77 -0.08
CA ASN A 225 -13.88 -16.66 -0.91
C ASN A 225 -13.52 -15.20 -1.20
N TYR A 226 -12.26 -14.88 -0.92
CA TYR A 226 -11.64 -13.58 -1.18
C TYR A 226 -10.50 -13.77 -2.18
N TYR A 227 -10.28 -12.76 -3.00
CA TYR A 227 -9.25 -12.75 -4.03
C TYR A 227 -8.49 -11.44 -3.96
N SER A 228 -7.22 -11.45 -4.36
CA SER A 228 -6.45 -10.22 -4.49
C SER A 228 -7.17 -9.21 -5.38
N GLU A 229 -7.25 -7.95 -4.95
CA GLU A 229 -7.69 -6.83 -5.81
C GLU A 229 -6.68 -6.62 -6.96
N ASN A 230 -5.43 -7.05 -6.76
CA ASN A 230 -4.40 -7.04 -7.78
C ASN A 230 -4.42 -8.33 -8.61
N LEU A 231 -4.96 -8.25 -9.83
CA LEU A 231 -5.12 -9.39 -10.76
C LEU A 231 -3.82 -10.12 -11.14
N ARG A 232 -2.64 -9.50 -10.91
CA ARG A 232 -1.32 -10.14 -11.15
C ARG A 232 -0.86 -11.02 -10.00
N GLU A 233 -1.42 -10.88 -8.82
CA GLU A 233 -1.00 -11.60 -7.63
C GLU A 233 -1.89 -12.83 -7.43
N TYR A 234 -1.25 -14.00 -7.41
CA TYR A 234 -1.90 -15.26 -7.08
C TYR A 234 -2.14 -15.33 -5.57
N ALA A 235 -3.11 -14.56 -5.08
CA ALA A 235 -3.51 -14.59 -3.68
C ALA A 235 -5.02 -14.81 -3.59
N ARG A 236 -5.39 -15.89 -2.89
CA ARG A 236 -6.78 -16.23 -2.57
C ARG A 236 -6.88 -16.56 -1.10
N ALA A 237 -8.03 -16.27 -0.50
CA ALA A 237 -8.28 -16.67 0.86
C ALA A 237 -9.69 -17.21 1.04
N THR A 238 -9.83 -18.15 1.98
CA THR A 238 -11.12 -18.51 2.54
C THR A 238 -11.26 -17.87 3.91
N VAL A 239 -12.36 -17.18 4.13
CA VAL A 239 -12.65 -16.45 5.37
C VAL A 239 -13.85 -17.10 6.05
N GLU A 240 -13.71 -17.39 7.34
CA GLU A 240 -14.75 -17.99 8.17
C GLU A 240 -14.82 -17.28 9.54
N TYR A 241 -15.94 -17.44 10.25
CA TYR A 241 -16.01 -16.95 11.62
C TYR A 241 -15.35 -17.91 12.59
N GLN A 242 -14.74 -17.36 13.63
CA GLN A 242 -14.31 -18.13 14.77
C GLN A 242 -15.53 -18.56 15.59
N GLU A 243 -15.82 -19.87 15.61
CA GLU A 243 -17.09 -20.44 16.10
C GLU A 243 -17.38 -20.19 17.60
N TYR A 244 -16.37 -19.84 18.39
CA TYR A 244 -16.52 -19.59 19.84
C TYR A 244 -16.99 -18.18 20.19
N ASP A 245 -17.11 -17.28 19.21
CA ASP A 245 -17.50 -15.89 19.47
C ASP A 245 -19.04 -15.77 19.57
N LEU A 246 -19.56 -15.61 20.79
CA LEU A 246 -20.99 -15.56 21.15
C LEU A 246 -21.75 -14.31 20.65
N GLY A 247 -21.16 -13.55 19.71
CA GLY A 247 -21.78 -12.36 19.15
C GLY A 247 -22.91 -12.71 18.18
N ASN A 248 -24.15 -12.33 18.51
CA ASN A 248 -25.32 -12.58 17.65
C ASN A 248 -25.32 -11.78 16.32
N LEU A 249 -24.38 -10.83 16.12
CA LEU A 249 -24.25 -10.09 14.87
C LEU A 249 -22.89 -10.36 14.22
N PRO A 250 -22.83 -10.50 12.88
CA PRO A 250 -21.61 -10.80 12.14
C PRO A 250 -20.45 -9.83 12.37
N GLN A 251 -20.72 -8.54 12.59
CA GLN A 251 -19.68 -7.54 12.92
C GLN A 251 -19.00 -7.74 14.28
N TYR A 252 -19.55 -8.60 15.15
CA TYR A 252 -19.00 -8.84 16.49
C TYR A 252 -18.15 -10.11 16.57
N ARG A 253 -18.11 -10.90 15.50
CA ARG A 253 -17.44 -12.19 15.46
C ARG A 253 -16.06 -12.03 14.84
N ASP A 254 -15.03 -12.51 15.52
CA ASP A 254 -13.68 -12.56 14.98
C ASP A 254 -13.63 -13.53 13.77
N ARG A 255 -12.87 -13.14 12.74
CA ARG A 255 -12.69 -13.91 11.51
C ARG A 255 -11.36 -14.64 11.45
N ILE A 256 -11.36 -15.76 10.76
CA ILE A 256 -10.17 -16.54 10.40
C ILE A 256 -9.99 -16.43 8.89
N VAL A 257 -8.81 -16.02 8.44
CA VAL A 257 -8.44 -15.91 7.03
C VAL A 257 -7.39 -16.96 6.72
N LYS A 258 -7.72 -17.93 5.86
CA LYS A 258 -6.80 -18.93 5.34
C LYS A 258 -6.33 -18.49 3.96
N LEU A 259 -5.19 -17.81 3.92
CA LEU A 259 -4.58 -17.23 2.72
C LEU A 259 -3.65 -18.24 2.04
N MET A 260 -3.74 -18.33 0.71
CA MET A 260 -2.85 -19.10 -0.16
C MET A 260 -2.21 -18.16 -1.17
N LEU A 261 -0.88 -18.22 -1.28
CA LEU A 261 -0.07 -17.35 -2.17
C LEU A 261 0.49 -18.09 -3.40
N GLY A 262 0.18 -19.37 -3.57
CA GLY A 262 0.67 -20.19 -4.69
C GLY A 262 2.05 -20.82 -4.48
N ASP A 263 2.62 -20.62 -3.30
CA ASP A 263 3.85 -21.22 -2.80
C ASP A 263 3.65 -22.62 -2.19
N GLY A 264 2.42 -23.14 -2.18
CA GLY A 264 2.09 -24.43 -1.56
C GLY A 264 1.80 -24.33 -0.05
N LEU A 265 1.84 -23.13 0.52
CA LEU A 265 1.58 -22.88 1.94
C LEU A 265 0.20 -22.25 2.16
N VAL A 266 -0.32 -22.46 3.37
CA VAL A 266 -1.54 -21.82 3.88
C VAL A 266 -1.18 -20.96 5.09
N TYR A 267 -1.39 -19.66 4.95
CA TYR A 267 -1.17 -18.66 6.00
C TYR A 267 -2.50 -18.38 6.71
N THR A 268 -2.61 -18.75 7.98
CA THR A 268 -3.81 -18.53 8.78
C THR A 268 -3.66 -17.27 9.64
N TYR A 269 -4.43 -16.26 9.29
CA TYR A 269 -4.59 -15.05 10.09
C TYR A 269 -5.85 -15.14 10.95
N ILE A 270 -5.76 -14.60 12.16
CA ILE A 270 -6.91 -14.49 13.07
C ILE A 270 -7.12 -13.01 13.38
N GLU A 271 -8.36 -12.56 13.20
CA GLU A 271 -8.79 -11.22 13.58
C GLU A 271 -8.75 -11.06 15.08
N LYS A 272 -8.22 -9.93 15.55
CA LYS A 272 -8.28 -9.52 16.95
C LYS A 272 -8.78 -8.11 17.05
N LYS A 273 -9.70 -7.89 17.99
CA LYS A 273 -10.15 -6.56 18.41
C LYS A 273 -9.09 -5.95 19.31
N VAL A 274 -8.49 -4.84 18.90
CA VAL A 274 -7.37 -4.20 19.63
C VAL A 274 -7.85 -2.99 20.41
N GLN A 275 -7.32 -2.81 21.61
CA GLN A 275 -7.57 -1.62 22.41
C GLN A 275 -6.52 -0.56 22.15
N TYR A 276 -6.93 0.69 21.87
CA TYR A 276 -6.04 1.85 21.88
C TYR A 276 -6.34 2.74 23.10
N LYS A 277 -5.36 3.52 23.58
CA LYS A 277 -5.51 4.34 24.81
C LYS A 277 -6.60 5.38 24.72
N ASP A 278 -6.74 5.96 23.53
CA ASP A 278 -7.72 6.98 23.18
C ASP A 278 -9.03 6.37 22.63
N PHE A 279 -9.17 5.04 22.73
CA PHE A 279 -10.33 4.28 22.30
C PHE A 279 -10.98 3.55 23.51
N LEU A 280 -11.82 4.27 24.27
CA LEU A 280 -12.41 3.76 25.51
C LEU A 280 -13.51 2.71 25.26
N PHE A 281 -13.40 1.58 25.97
CA PHE A 281 -14.11 0.31 25.81
C PHE A 281 -15.65 0.32 26.02
N ASN A 282 -16.23 1.43 26.50
CA ASN A 282 -17.54 1.45 27.17
C ASN A 282 -18.68 2.19 26.44
N VAL A 283 -18.51 2.59 25.19
CA VAL A 283 -19.67 3.00 24.38
C VAL A 283 -20.21 1.73 23.75
N GLY A 284 -21.48 1.39 23.99
CA GLY A 284 -22.12 0.11 23.63
C GLY A 284 -22.18 -0.24 22.13
N ASP A 285 -21.34 0.39 21.31
CA ASP A 285 -21.21 0.17 19.89
C ASP A 285 -19.83 -0.45 19.59
N LEU A 286 -19.74 -1.78 19.72
CA LEU A 286 -18.54 -2.57 19.38
C LEU A 286 -18.11 -2.40 17.91
N MET A 287 -18.93 -1.76 17.08
CA MET A 287 -18.76 -1.61 15.63
C MET A 287 -17.63 -0.68 15.19
N LEU A 288 -17.08 0.10 16.12
CA LEU A 288 -15.97 1.01 15.84
C LEU A 288 -14.64 0.48 16.36
N ARG A 289 -14.58 -0.72 16.97
CA ARG A 289 -13.32 -1.24 17.51
C ARG A 289 -12.33 -1.49 16.37
N PRO A 290 -11.12 -0.89 16.42
CA PRO A 290 -10.07 -1.24 15.50
C PRO A 290 -9.80 -2.75 15.53
N GLN A 291 -9.82 -3.36 14.35
CA GLN A 291 -9.57 -4.78 14.15
C GLN A 291 -8.27 -4.94 13.36
N ILE A 292 -7.47 -5.91 13.78
CA ILE A 292 -6.25 -6.29 13.07
C ILE A 292 -6.25 -7.79 12.82
N PHE A 293 -5.66 -8.22 11.71
CA PHE A 293 -5.38 -9.63 11.43
C PHE A 293 -3.94 -9.97 11.84
N LEU A 294 -3.78 -11.00 12.67
CA LEU A 294 -2.47 -11.50 13.09
C LEU A 294 -2.20 -12.88 12.49
N LEU A 295 -1.04 -13.06 11.87
CA LEU A 295 -0.60 -14.35 11.35
C LEU A 295 -0.32 -15.30 12.52
N GLN A 296 -1.13 -16.34 12.72
CA GLN A 296 -0.95 -17.27 13.84
C GLN A 296 -0.42 -18.64 13.42
N LYS A 297 -0.60 -19.02 12.16
CA LYS A 297 -0.17 -20.33 11.67
C LYS A 297 0.25 -20.29 10.20
N ILE A 298 1.27 -21.06 9.85
CA ILE A 298 1.62 -21.41 8.47
C ILE A 298 1.60 -22.93 8.39
N GLU A 299 0.95 -23.50 7.38
CA GLU A 299 0.89 -24.95 7.17
C GLU A 299 1.21 -25.32 5.73
N ASP A 300 1.85 -26.47 5.53
CA ASP A 300 2.03 -27.07 4.21
C ASP A 300 0.94 -28.12 3.92
N ARG A 301 0.95 -28.65 2.69
CA ARG A 301 0.04 -29.72 2.26
C ARG A 301 0.28 -31.08 2.92
N TYR A 302 1.40 -31.25 3.63
CA TYR A 302 1.79 -32.50 4.30
C TYR A 302 1.43 -32.51 5.79
N GLY A 303 0.87 -31.41 6.31
CA GLY A 303 0.47 -31.26 7.71
C GLY A 303 1.60 -30.76 8.63
N ASN A 304 2.73 -30.32 8.06
CA ASN A 304 3.75 -29.60 8.81
C ASN A 304 3.29 -28.17 9.04
N PHE A 305 3.72 -27.57 10.15
CA PHE A 305 3.24 -26.24 10.52
C PHE A 305 4.27 -25.41 11.29
N LEU A 306 4.06 -24.09 11.25
CA LEU A 306 4.65 -23.09 12.13
C LEU A 306 3.51 -22.42 12.90
N ASN A 307 3.63 -22.34 14.22
CA ASN A 307 2.76 -21.54 15.08
C ASN A 307 3.47 -20.26 15.48
N ILE A 308 2.78 -19.13 15.35
CA ILE A 308 3.26 -17.81 15.72
C ILE A 308 2.43 -17.35 16.93
N THR A 309 3.11 -17.05 18.03
CA THR A 309 2.47 -16.62 19.27
C THR A 309 2.78 -15.15 19.53
N TYR A 310 1.76 -14.41 19.95
CA TYR A 310 1.86 -13.01 20.37
C TYR A 310 1.58 -12.87 21.86
N THR A 311 2.08 -11.81 22.48
CA THR A 311 1.71 -11.42 23.85
C THR A 311 0.25 -10.97 23.91
N GLU A 312 -0.37 -11.03 25.10
CA GLU A 312 -1.79 -10.67 25.32
C GLU A 312 -2.06 -9.14 25.34
N ILE A 313 -1.13 -8.33 24.81
CA ILE A 313 -1.27 -6.92 24.40
C ILE A 313 -1.22 -5.85 25.52
N GLU A 314 -0.33 -4.88 25.31
CA GLU A 314 -0.47 -3.46 25.70
C GLU A 314 -1.07 -2.67 24.52
N PHE A 315 -1.85 -1.62 24.78
CA PHE A 315 -2.61 -0.84 23.80
C PHE A 315 -2.02 -0.75 22.37
N GLY A 316 -2.80 -1.14 21.36
CA GLY A 316 -2.47 -0.98 19.94
C GLY A 316 -1.40 -1.94 19.41
N ARG A 317 -0.79 -2.75 20.28
CA ARG A 317 0.52 -3.37 20.03
C ARG A 317 0.59 -4.83 20.48
N PRO A 318 0.03 -5.78 19.71
CA PRO A 318 0.43 -7.17 19.83
C PRO A 318 1.89 -7.30 19.48
N LEU A 319 2.63 -7.98 20.36
CA LEU A 319 4.06 -8.21 20.19
C LEU A 319 4.31 -9.67 19.95
N ILE A 320 5.06 -10.00 18.90
CA ILE A 320 5.48 -11.37 18.66
C ILE A 320 6.32 -11.89 19.84
N LYS A 321 6.03 -13.11 20.29
CA LYS A 321 6.70 -13.77 21.41
C LYS A 321 7.55 -14.94 20.93
N SER A 322 7.03 -15.74 20.01
CA SER A 322 7.73 -16.93 19.53
C SER A 322 7.18 -17.43 18.21
N ILE A 323 8.03 -18.11 17.47
CA ILE A 323 7.68 -18.95 16.32
C ILE A 323 8.11 -20.38 16.69
N SER A 324 7.24 -21.36 16.52
CA SER A 324 7.54 -22.77 16.81
C SER A 324 6.97 -23.67 15.73
N GLY A 325 7.80 -24.49 15.11
CA GLY A 325 7.37 -25.46 14.11
C GLY A 325 7.07 -26.85 14.64
N SER A 326 6.58 -27.72 13.76
CA SER A 326 6.30 -29.13 14.03
C SER A 326 7.56 -30.01 14.10
N TRP A 327 8.74 -29.48 13.81
CA TRP A 327 10.01 -30.22 13.79
C TRP A 327 11.03 -29.72 14.82
N ASN A 328 12.00 -30.56 15.15
CA ASN A 328 13.00 -30.24 16.17
C ASN A 328 13.88 -29.04 15.74
N GLY A 329 14.18 -28.14 16.67
CA GLY A 329 14.99 -26.95 16.43
C GLY A 329 14.27 -25.78 15.75
N SER A 330 13.00 -25.93 15.36
CA SER A 330 12.21 -24.88 14.69
C SER A 330 11.74 -23.73 15.60
N SER A 331 12.23 -23.66 16.85
CA SER A 331 11.80 -22.67 17.83
C SER A 331 12.65 -21.41 17.77
N ILE A 332 11.99 -20.28 17.54
CA ILE A 332 12.57 -18.93 17.62
C ILE A 332 11.84 -18.16 18.72
N VAL A 333 12.60 -17.55 19.63
CA VAL A 333 12.09 -16.77 20.75
C VAL A 333 12.41 -15.30 20.54
N PHE A 334 11.41 -14.45 20.76
CA PHE A 334 11.52 -13.00 20.77
C PHE A 334 11.51 -12.54 22.23
N ASP A 335 12.66 -12.08 22.71
CA ASP A 335 12.82 -11.51 24.05
C ASP A 335 12.83 -9.98 23.95
N ILE A 336 11.69 -9.43 24.34
CA ILE A 336 11.39 -8.01 24.31
C ILE A 336 11.54 -7.50 25.74
N GLY A 337 12.79 -7.40 26.20
CA GLY A 337 13.10 -6.98 27.57
C GLY A 337 13.01 -5.45 27.77
N ASN A 338 13.29 -4.99 29.00
CA ASN A 338 13.30 -3.57 29.38
C ASN A 338 14.50 -2.77 28.82
N GLY A 339 15.24 -3.34 27.85
CA GLY A 339 16.45 -2.76 27.28
C GLY A 339 16.20 -1.91 26.02
N PRO A 340 17.24 -1.23 25.49
CA PRO A 340 17.18 -0.48 24.24
C PRO A 340 17.25 -1.44 23.03
N GLY A 341 16.23 -2.28 22.85
CA GLY A 341 16.21 -3.27 21.78
C GLY A 341 15.33 -4.48 22.07
N PHE A 342 15.30 -5.41 21.11
CA PHE A 342 14.75 -6.75 21.33
C PHE A 342 15.72 -7.79 20.77
N ARG A 343 15.69 -8.98 21.40
CA ARG A 343 16.52 -10.10 21.04
C ARG A 343 15.69 -11.15 20.34
N ILE A 344 16.23 -11.69 19.25
CA ILE A 344 15.65 -12.83 18.55
C ILE A 344 16.66 -13.96 18.66
N SER A 345 16.24 -15.13 19.13
CA SER A 345 17.17 -16.23 19.40
C SER A 345 16.57 -17.58 19.06
N ASN A 346 17.44 -18.48 18.61
CA ASN A 346 17.17 -19.90 18.45
C ASN A 346 18.41 -20.70 18.89
N TRP A 347 18.46 -21.99 18.54
CA TRP A 347 19.62 -22.83 18.84
C TRP A 347 20.85 -22.54 17.96
N GLN A 348 20.68 -21.89 16.79
CA GLN A 348 21.76 -21.51 15.88
C GLN A 348 22.47 -20.23 16.34
N GLY A 349 21.77 -19.35 17.05
CA GLY A 349 22.37 -18.12 17.53
C GLY A 349 21.35 -17.10 18.01
N ARG A 350 21.83 -15.86 18.16
CA ARG A 350 21.04 -14.72 18.61
C ARG A 350 21.31 -13.52 17.72
N TYR A 351 20.27 -12.74 17.47
CA TYR A 351 20.35 -11.40 16.95
C TYR A 351 19.84 -10.42 18.00
N LEU A 352 20.53 -9.30 18.12
CA LEU A 352 20.11 -8.19 18.98
C LEU A 352 19.86 -6.97 18.10
N ILE A 353 18.62 -6.49 18.09
CA ILE A 353 18.21 -5.32 17.31
C ILE A 353 18.02 -4.16 18.29
N ASN A 354 18.87 -3.14 18.17
CA ASN A 354 18.93 -2.02 19.08
C ASN A 354 18.28 -0.76 18.51
N TYR A 355 17.78 0.06 19.43
CA TYR A 355 17.13 1.33 19.13
C TYR A 355 17.72 2.44 20.01
N PRO A 356 17.67 3.72 19.58
CA PRO A 356 18.31 4.82 20.29
C PRO A 356 17.67 5.15 21.66
N THR A 357 16.59 4.48 22.07
CA THR A 357 15.99 4.69 23.40
C THR A 357 15.60 3.38 24.09
N SER A 358 15.79 3.30 25.42
CA SER A 358 15.29 2.24 26.31
C SER A 358 13.76 2.27 26.52
N ARG A 359 13.01 2.95 25.64
CA ARG A 359 11.61 3.33 25.84
C ARG A 359 10.61 2.44 25.12
N TYR A 360 11.01 1.24 24.71
CA TYR A 360 10.09 0.23 24.18
C TYR A 360 8.82 0.06 25.06
N ILE A 361 8.96 0.28 26.37
CA ILE A 361 7.92 0.09 27.40
C ILE A 361 7.25 1.41 27.83
N ASN A 362 7.84 2.56 27.54
CA ASN A 362 7.30 3.85 27.99
C ASN A 362 6.52 4.51 26.86
N ASN A 363 5.21 4.23 26.78
CA ASN A 363 4.04 5.08 26.43
C ASN A 363 4.16 6.25 25.40
N ASP A 364 5.27 6.38 24.70
CA ASP A 364 5.59 7.45 23.77
C ASP A 364 5.48 6.86 22.37
N ASN A 365 4.58 7.41 21.57
CA ASN A 365 4.37 7.05 20.18
C ASN A 365 5.63 7.34 19.37
N ARG A 366 6.44 6.32 19.10
CA ARG A 366 7.64 6.46 18.28
C ARG A 366 7.66 5.39 17.19
N ILE A 367 7.88 5.85 15.97
CA ILE A 367 8.40 5.02 14.90
C ILE A 367 9.83 4.67 15.31
N THR A 368 10.14 3.39 15.43
CA THR A 368 11.43 2.98 15.96
C THR A 368 12.48 2.95 14.86
N GLU A 369 13.49 3.79 15.01
CA GLU A 369 14.73 3.76 14.23
C GLU A 369 15.61 2.61 14.76
N VAL A 370 15.95 1.64 13.90
CA VAL A 370 16.96 0.62 14.23
C VAL A 370 18.33 1.28 14.14
N GLU A 371 19.02 1.43 15.26
CA GLU A 371 20.36 2.04 15.31
C GLU A 371 21.42 1.03 14.91
N LYS A 372 21.30 -0.21 15.40
CA LYS A 372 22.23 -1.28 15.06
C LYS A 372 21.62 -2.67 15.24
N ILE A 373 22.21 -3.63 14.54
CA ILE A 373 21.92 -5.06 14.64
C ILE A 373 23.22 -5.76 14.97
N THR A 374 23.20 -6.59 16.01
CA THR A 374 24.32 -7.46 16.38
C THR A 374 23.96 -8.89 16.03
N ASN A 375 24.79 -9.57 15.24
CA ASN A 375 24.58 -10.97 14.87
C ASN A 375 25.11 -11.94 15.96
N SER A 376 25.07 -13.25 15.69
CA SER A 376 25.54 -14.28 16.62
C SER A 376 27.05 -14.26 16.87
N GLU A 377 27.81 -13.72 15.92
CA GLU A 377 29.28 -13.58 15.97
C GLU A 377 29.70 -12.25 16.63
N GLU A 378 28.75 -11.46 17.14
CA GLU A 378 28.94 -10.13 17.71
C GLU A 378 29.38 -9.05 16.71
N ASP A 379 29.25 -9.31 15.40
CA ASP A 379 29.45 -8.29 14.37
C ASP A 379 28.31 -7.27 14.38
N LEU A 380 28.61 -6.05 13.95
CA LEU A 380 27.68 -4.93 13.98
C LEU A 380 27.29 -4.47 12.59
N PHE A 381 25.98 -4.36 12.36
CA PHE A 381 25.40 -3.56 11.28
C PHE A 381 24.83 -2.29 11.91
N THR A 382 25.24 -1.10 11.48
CA THR A 382 24.77 0.18 12.06
C THR A 382 24.08 1.07 11.04
N PHE A 383 23.17 1.92 11.52
CA PHE A 383 22.41 2.87 10.70
C PHE A 383 22.44 4.25 11.33
N ASN A 384 22.63 5.26 10.49
CA ASN A 384 22.40 6.65 10.84
C ASN A 384 21.18 7.17 10.09
N TYR A 385 20.47 8.11 10.72
CA TYR A 385 19.26 8.69 10.18
C TYR A 385 19.40 10.19 10.01
N GLN A 386 18.63 10.73 9.06
CA GLN A 386 18.39 12.16 8.95
C GLN A 386 16.89 12.45 9.12
N LEU A 387 16.59 13.50 9.89
CA LEU A 387 15.23 14.02 10.03
C LEU A 387 14.82 14.70 8.72
N TYR A 388 13.61 14.41 8.27
CA TYR A 388 12.94 15.18 7.25
C TYR A 388 11.49 15.45 7.66
N LYS A 389 10.88 16.46 7.04
CA LYS A 389 9.55 16.95 7.40
C LYS A 389 8.66 16.97 6.16
N ARG A 390 7.42 16.54 6.31
CA ARG A 390 6.33 16.87 5.38
C ARG A 390 5.11 17.26 6.19
N LYS A 391 4.33 18.19 5.68
CA LYS A 391 3.25 18.84 6.41
C LYS A 391 1.94 18.71 5.64
N GLY A 392 0.93 18.12 6.26
CA GLY A 392 -0.44 18.24 5.80
C GLY A 392 -1.04 19.54 6.33
N ILE A 393 -1.62 20.38 5.49
CA ILE A 393 -2.31 21.62 5.88
C ILE A 393 -3.79 21.52 5.55
N ASN A 394 -4.59 22.41 6.16
CA ASN A 394 -6.04 22.44 6.01
C ASN A 394 -6.73 21.10 6.30
N ILE A 395 -6.16 20.31 7.20
CA ILE A 395 -6.77 19.07 7.66
C ILE A 395 -8.03 19.46 8.46
N PRO A 396 -9.22 18.99 8.07
CA PRO A 396 -10.46 19.42 8.72
C PRO A 396 -10.49 18.99 10.19
N LYS A 397 -10.76 19.95 11.09
CA LYS A 397 -11.03 19.66 12.49
C LYS A 397 -12.43 19.10 12.66
N PHE A 398 -12.62 18.27 13.68
CA PHE A 398 -13.95 17.81 14.07
C PHE A 398 -14.84 18.95 14.58
N THR A 399 -14.28 19.94 15.27
CA THR A 399 -15.01 21.07 15.88
C THR A 399 -15.31 22.23 14.90
N GLY A 400 -15.05 22.04 13.60
CA GLY A 400 -15.02 23.12 12.62
C GLY A 400 -13.64 23.80 12.54
N GLY A 401 -13.34 24.34 11.35
CA GLY A 401 -12.02 24.87 10.99
C GLY A 401 -11.04 23.78 10.54
N SER A 402 -9.76 24.15 10.42
CA SER A 402 -8.71 23.25 9.96
C SER A 402 -7.43 23.36 10.81
N TYR A 403 -6.55 22.38 10.70
CA TYR A 403 -5.23 22.37 11.34
C TYR A 403 -4.17 21.81 10.39
N TYR A 404 -2.90 21.89 10.79
CA TYR A 404 -1.81 21.21 10.10
C TYR A 404 -1.24 20.04 10.92
N ALA A 405 -0.73 19.01 10.26
CA ALA A 405 -0.01 17.90 10.88
C ALA A 405 1.36 17.72 10.21
N GLU A 406 2.44 17.79 11.01
CA GLU A 406 3.82 17.63 10.55
C GLU A 406 4.53 16.55 11.40
N PRO A 407 4.46 15.26 11.04
CA PRO A 407 5.17 14.20 11.76
C PRO A 407 6.70 14.37 11.64
N TYR A 408 7.44 13.88 12.63
CA TYR A 408 8.90 13.72 12.53
C TYR A 408 9.20 12.38 11.89
N LEU A 409 9.92 12.43 10.77
CA LEU A 409 10.19 11.25 9.95
C LEU A 409 11.69 11.12 9.76
N TYR A 410 12.18 9.89 9.88
CA TYR A 410 13.60 9.59 9.87
C TYR A 410 13.88 8.59 8.77
N ARG A 411 14.80 8.95 7.87
CA ARG A 411 15.24 8.10 6.76
C ARG A 411 16.72 7.80 6.91
N ILE A 412 17.14 6.59 6.52
CA ILE A 412 18.53 6.15 6.63
C ILE A 412 19.43 7.05 5.79
N SER A 413 20.34 7.79 6.41
CA SER A 413 21.34 8.61 5.71
C SER A 413 22.65 7.85 5.49
N ASN A 414 22.94 6.85 6.32
CA ASN A 414 24.13 6.03 6.20
C ASN A 414 23.89 4.65 6.82
N ALA A 415 24.48 3.61 6.22
CA ALA A 415 24.46 2.24 6.70
C ALA A 415 25.89 1.68 6.67
N THR A 416 26.31 1.02 7.76
CA THR A 416 27.58 0.31 7.83
C THR A 416 27.31 -1.17 8.05
N ASN A 417 27.77 -2.02 7.13
CA ASN A 417 27.55 -3.46 7.18
C ASN A 417 28.50 -4.15 8.19
N TYR A 418 28.33 -5.47 8.37
CA TYR A 418 29.17 -6.30 9.24
C TYR A 418 30.67 -6.30 8.86
N ASN A 419 30.98 -6.01 7.59
CA ASN A 419 32.34 -5.94 7.07
C ASN A 419 32.93 -4.52 7.11
N SER A 420 32.34 -3.60 7.86
CA SER A 420 32.72 -2.16 7.92
C SER A 420 32.58 -1.38 6.60
N GLY A 421 31.94 -1.94 5.59
CA GLY A 421 31.58 -1.25 4.36
C GLY A 421 30.50 -0.20 4.64
N VAL A 422 30.72 1.03 4.16
CA VAL A 422 29.84 2.16 4.46
C VAL A 422 29.10 2.59 3.20
N LYS A 423 27.78 2.68 3.29
CA LYS A 423 26.95 3.27 2.23
C LYS A 423 26.26 4.52 2.72
N SER A 424 26.38 5.60 1.95
CA SER A 424 25.79 6.90 2.26
C SER A 424 24.70 7.25 1.26
N TYR A 425 23.64 7.87 1.75
CA TYR A 425 22.43 8.18 1.00
C TYR A 425 22.14 9.67 1.04
N THR A 426 22.14 10.28 -0.14
CA THR A 426 21.63 11.62 -0.34
C THR A 426 20.26 11.51 -1.00
N TYR A 427 19.28 12.10 -0.34
CA TYR A 427 17.94 12.15 -0.86
C TYR A 427 17.75 13.48 -1.56
N GLN A 428 16.82 13.49 -2.49
CA GLN A 428 16.43 14.72 -3.15
C GLN A 428 16.01 15.78 -2.10
N PRO A 429 16.43 17.04 -2.26
CA PRO A 429 16.17 18.09 -1.29
C PRO A 429 14.66 18.32 -1.21
N SER A 430 14.09 17.87 -0.10
CA SER A 430 12.76 18.26 0.33
C SER A 430 12.87 19.69 0.87
N GLY A 431 12.49 20.69 0.07
CA GLY A 431 11.90 21.89 0.69
C GLY A 431 10.75 21.47 1.63
N ASN A 432 10.18 22.39 2.40
CA ASN A 432 8.99 22.08 3.21
C ASN A 432 7.87 21.58 2.28
N LEU A 433 7.74 20.25 2.14
CA LEU A 433 6.73 19.63 1.32
C LEU A 433 5.41 19.81 2.08
N GLU A 434 4.50 20.62 1.51
CA GLU A 434 3.16 20.87 2.05
C GLU A 434 2.04 20.29 1.15
N LEU A 435 1.10 19.57 1.75
CA LEU A 435 -0.07 18.98 1.09
C LEU A 435 -1.34 19.62 1.67
N ASP A 436 -2.09 20.29 0.81
CA ASP A 436 -3.36 20.93 1.15
C ASP A 436 -4.51 19.92 1.07
N PHE A 437 -5.16 19.67 2.21
CA PHE A 437 -6.32 18.79 2.33
C PHE A 437 -7.67 19.52 2.24
N ASN A 438 -7.68 20.81 1.86
CA ASN A 438 -8.91 21.57 1.65
C ASN A 438 -9.73 20.96 0.49
N PRO A 439 -10.95 20.43 0.73
CA PRO A 439 -11.75 19.81 -0.32
C PRO A 439 -12.22 20.80 -1.41
N GLU A 440 -12.26 22.10 -1.11
CA GLU A 440 -12.63 23.16 -2.05
C GLU A 440 -11.48 23.61 -2.95
N ASN A 441 -10.23 23.26 -2.59
CA ASN A 441 -9.07 23.53 -3.43
C ASN A 441 -8.86 22.31 -4.32
N PRO A 442 -9.27 22.33 -5.60
CA PRO A 442 -9.15 21.16 -6.46
C PRO A 442 -7.69 20.73 -6.64
N PHE A 443 -6.72 21.66 -6.46
CA PHE A 443 -5.30 21.44 -6.69
C PHE A 443 -4.39 22.40 -5.90
N SER A 444 -3.57 21.90 -4.97
CA SER A 444 -2.14 22.31 -4.88
C SER A 444 -1.36 21.57 -3.78
N ILE A 445 -0.68 20.46 -4.13
CA ILE A 445 0.67 20.27 -3.60
C ILE A 445 1.56 21.24 -4.36
N MET A 446 2.40 22.00 -3.65
CA MET A 446 3.43 22.85 -4.26
C MET A 446 4.80 22.23 -3.99
N SER A 447 5.52 21.83 -5.05
CA SER A 447 6.96 21.53 -5.00
C SER A 447 7.73 22.73 -5.56
N THR A 448 8.79 23.15 -4.88
CA THR A 448 9.64 24.29 -5.28
C THR A 448 10.92 23.84 -5.98
N SER A 449 11.00 22.60 -6.48
CA SER A 449 12.23 22.03 -7.01
C SER A 449 12.28 22.06 -8.53
N ASP A 450 13.35 22.64 -9.10
CA ASP A 450 13.60 22.69 -10.54
C ASP A 450 14.02 21.33 -11.13
N ILE A 451 14.39 20.37 -10.27
CA ILE A 451 14.74 18.99 -10.63
C ILE A 451 13.46 18.16 -10.87
N TYR A 452 12.33 18.61 -10.32
CA TYR A 452 11.05 17.92 -10.37
C TYR A 452 10.05 18.65 -11.26
N LYS A 453 9.63 17.98 -12.32
CA LYS A 453 8.67 18.53 -13.29
C LYS A 453 7.64 17.45 -13.61
N GLY A 454 6.37 17.68 -13.26
CA GLY A 454 5.19 16.96 -13.81
C GLY A 454 4.13 16.49 -12.82
N GLN A 455 3.08 15.85 -13.36
CA GLN A 455 1.77 15.58 -12.74
C GLN A 455 1.65 14.13 -12.22
N GLY A 456 0.83 13.94 -11.19
CA GLY A 456 0.35 12.61 -10.77
C GLY A 456 1.39 11.74 -10.08
N ARG A 457 1.14 11.42 -8.80
CA ARG A 457 1.84 10.36 -8.03
C ARG A 457 3.32 10.60 -7.67
N ASP A 458 3.73 11.86 -7.57
CA ASP A 458 5.13 12.24 -7.30
C ASP A 458 5.36 12.72 -5.84
N PRO A 459 6.56 13.19 -5.46
CA PRO A 459 7.52 12.80 -4.39
C PRO A 459 7.05 13.00 -2.94
N PHE A 460 5.81 13.43 -2.74
CA PHE A 460 5.20 13.62 -1.44
C PHE A 460 5.09 12.31 -0.65
N PHE A 461 5.06 11.19 -1.37
CA PHE A 461 4.77 9.87 -0.82
C PHE A 461 5.95 8.91 -0.84
N THR A 462 7.12 9.28 -1.35
CA THR A 462 8.29 8.36 -1.36
C THR A 462 9.57 9.08 -0.97
N ASN A 463 10.41 8.40 -0.18
CA ASN A 463 11.74 8.91 0.16
C ASN A 463 12.69 8.63 -1.01
N MET A 464 12.62 9.48 -2.03
CA MET A 464 13.40 9.31 -3.26
C MET A 464 14.88 9.62 -3.04
N LEU A 465 15.74 8.65 -3.35
CA LEU A 465 17.18 8.87 -3.38
C LEU A 465 17.57 9.72 -4.58
N TYR A 466 18.44 10.71 -4.35
CA TYR A 466 19.14 11.45 -5.40
C TYR A 466 20.46 10.76 -5.74
N GLN A 467 21.16 10.29 -4.71
CA GLN A 467 22.49 9.73 -4.86
C GLN A 467 22.75 8.72 -3.76
N SER A 468 23.52 7.68 -4.08
CA SER A 468 24.12 6.79 -3.09
C SER A 468 25.62 6.66 -3.37
N SER A 469 26.44 6.55 -2.33
CA SER A 469 27.87 6.32 -2.46
C SER A 469 28.33 5.15 -1.60
N ILE A 470 29.18 4.31 -2.18
CA ILE A 470 29.82 3.19 -1.51
C ILE A 470 31.21 3.66 -1.11
N ASN A 471 31.52 3.58 0.18
CA ASN A 471 32.79 4.00 0.75
C ASN A 471 33.43 2.82 1.49
N ASN A 472 34.74 2.66 1.32
CA ASN A 472 35.55 1.70 2.07
C ASN A 472 36.79 2.42 2.60
N ASP A 473 37.11 2.27 3.88
CA ASP A 473 38.24 2.94 4.55
C ASP A 473 38.31 4.46 4.30
N GLY A 474 37.16 5.12 4.23
CA GLY A 474 37.05 6.56 3.98
C GLY A 474 37.24 7.00 2.52
N GLN A 475 37.48 6.07 1.59
CA GLN A 475 37.52 6.35 0.15
C GLN A 475 36.20 5.98 -0.52
N SER A 476 35.69 6.87 -1.37
CA SER A 476 34.48 6.58 -2.17
C SER A 476 34.85 5.71 -3.37
N LEU A 477 34.34 4.48 -3.40
CA LEU A 477 34.60 3.51 -4.47
C LEU A 477 33.69 3.73 -5.68
N ARG A 478 32.42 4.05 -5.42
CA ARG A 478 31.37 4.11 -6.43
C ARG A 478 30.29 5.10 -6.03
N THR A 479 29.82 5.87 -7.00
CA THR A 479 28.69 6.79 -6.86
C THR A 479 27.58 6.38 -7.82
N LEU A 480 26.35 6.32 -7.32
CA LEU A 480 25.15 6.12 -8.11
C LEU A 480 24.30 7.37 -7.98
N THR A 481 23.89 7.95 -9.10
CA THR A 481 23.06 9.14 -9.19
C THR A 481 21.75 8.79 -9.88
N TYR A 482 20.64 9.17 -9.27
CA TYR A 482 19.29 8.88 -9.72
C TYR A 482 18.61 10.18 -10.18
N SER A 483 17.86 10.11 -11.27
CA SER A 483 17.02 11.20 -11.74
C SER A 483 15.66 10.67 -12.17
N PHE A 484 14.62 11.44 -11.87
CA PHE A 484 13.23 11.07 -12.06
C PHE A 484 12.49 12.26 -12.67
N ALA A 485 11.87 12.05 -13.83
CA ALA A 485 11.25 13.11 -14.62
C ALA A 485 9.91 12.66 -15.16
N TYR A 486 8.92 13.57 -15.19
CA TYR A 486 7.60 13.30 -15.76
C TYR A 486 7.39 14.24 -16.96
N GLU A 487 6.98 13.67 -18.08
CA GLU A 487 6.62 14.46 -19.26
C GLU A 487 5.11 14.51 -19.42
N TYR A 488 4.59 15.73 -19.48
CA TYR A 488 3.22 16.00 -19.88
C TYR A 488 3.21 16.62 -21.29
N PRO A 489 2.60 15.99 -22.29
CA PRO A 489 2.50 16.57 -23.63
C PRO A 489 1.63 17.84 -23.65
N GLY A 490 2.23 19.01 -23.90
CA GLY A 490 1.50 20.22 -24.32
C GLY A 490 1.15 21.28 -23.26
N ARG A 491 1.83 21.35 -22.10
CA ARG A 491 1.68 22.48 -21.14
C ARG A 491 3.03 22.99 -20.60
N ASN A 492 3.09 24.27 -20.24
CA ASN A 492 4.26 24.90 -19.63
C ASN A 492 4.40 24.51 -18.14
N PHE A 493 5.61 24.14 -17.75
CA PHE A 493 5.99 23.48 -16.49
C PHE A 493 6.12 24.41 -15.27
N GLU A 494 5.87 25.72 -15.40
CA GLU A 494 6.31 26.71 -14.39
C GLU A 494 5.46 26.75 -13.10
N GLN A 495 4.38 25.96 -13.01
CA GLN A 495 3.64 25.75 -11.76
C GLN A 495 3.20 24.29 -11.68
N VAL A 496 3.95 23.45 -10.96
CA VAL A 496 3.58 22.05 -10.72
C VAL A 496 2.37 22.02 -9.79
N ARG A 497 1.16 22.03 -10.37
CA ARG A 497 -0.07 21.68 -9.68
C ARG A 497 -0.33 20.20 -9.94
N ILE A 498 -0.54 19.40 -8.90
CA ILE A 498 -1.01 18.02 -9.08
C ILE A 498 -2.33 18.09 -9.84
N GLN A 499 -2.38 17.48 -11.02
CA GLN A 499 -3.62 17.19 -11.74
C GLN A 499 -3.81 15.66 -11.77
N PRO A 500 -5.04 15.16 -12.03
CA PRO A 500 -5.29 13.72 -12.13
C PRO A 500 -4.43 13.08 -13.23
N VAL A 501 -4.05 11.82 -13.02
CA VAL A 501 -3.30 11.04 -14.01
C VAL A 501 -4.13 10.90 -15.28
N ILE A 502 -3.52 11.16 -16.45
CA ILE A 502 -4.16 10.94 -17.75
C ILE A 502 -3.40 9.89 -18.58
N ALA A 503 -4.09 9.29 -19.54
CA ALA A 503 -3.58 8.15 -20.33
C ALA A 503 -2.37 8.48 -21.24
N THR A 504 -1.99 9.76 -21.34
CA THR A 504 -0.84 10.24 -22.13
C THR A 504 0.40 10.54 -21.29
N ASP A 505 0.34 10.35 -19.97
CA ASP A 505 1.46 10.67 -19.08
C ASP A 505 2.57 9.62 -19.24
N ASN A 506 3.80 10.13 -19.44
CA ASN A 506 5.02 9.35 -19.44
C ASN A 506 5.86 9.73 -18.22
N TYR A 507 6.46 8.71 -17.62
CA TYR A 507 7.43 8.87 -16.54
C TYR A 507 8.76 8.27 -16.94
N TYR A 508 9.85 8.94 -16.61
CA TYR A 508 11.21 8.51 -16.89
C TYR A 508 12.01 8.44 -15.61
N SER A 509 12.76 7.37 -15.46
CA SER A 509 13.81 7.27 -14.44
C SER A 509 15.15 7.06 -15.12
N SER A 510 16.22 7.58 -14.54
CA SER A 510 17.57 7.25 -14.98
C SER A 510 18.47 6.98 -13.79
N LEU A 511 19.39 6.05 -13.99
CA LEU A 511 20.44 5.68 -13.07
C LEU A 511 21.77 5.88 -13.78
N ARG A 512 22.62 6.73 -13.22
CA ARG A 512 24.02 6.88 -13.63
C ARG A 512 24.91 6.31 -12.55
N ILE A 513 25.75 5.38 -12.94
CA ILE A 513 26.73 4.76 -12.07
C ILE A 513 28.11 5.22 -12.50
N HIS A 514 28.87 5.76 -11.57
CA HIS A 514 30.25 6.20 -11.77
C HIS A 514 31.18 5.49 -10.79
N SER A 515 32.20 4.79 -11.30
CA SER A 515 33.31 4.29 -10.49
C SER A 515 34.36 5.38 -10.37
N ASN A 516 34.85 5.62 -9.15
CA ASN A 516 35.88 6.61 -8.90
C ASN A 516 37.31 6.07 -9.19
N TYR A 517 37.45 4.82 -9.62
CA TYR A 517 38.72 4.25 -10.07
C TYR A 517 38.88 4.40 -11.58
N ASN A 518 40.10 4.75 -12.01
CA ASN A 518 40.45 4.96 -13.42
C ASN A 518 40.57 3.66 -14.23
N GLU A 519 40.43 2.49 -13.61
CA GLU A 519 40.57 1.19 -14.26
C GLU A 519 39.23 0.43 -14.24
N THR A 520 38.89 -0.17 -15.37
CA THR A 520 37.79 -1.13 -15.48
C THR A 520 38.14 -2.37 -14.64
N ASN A 521 37.73 -2.41 -13.39
CA ASN A 521 37.92 -3.60 -12.56
C ASN A 521 37.10 -4.75 -13.16
N ASN A 522 37.79 -5.82 -13.59
CA ASN A 522 37.18 -7.03 -14.17
C ASN A 522 36.20 -6.79 -15.32
N GLY A 523 36.48 -5.81 -16.21
CA GLY A 523 35.62 -5.52 -17.36
C GLY A 523 34.32 -4.80 -17.04
N THR A 524 34.15 -4.31 -15.80
CA THR A 524 33.02 -3.44 -15.44
C THR A 524 33.29 -2.02 -15.96
N PRO A 525 32.37 -1.41 -16.72
CA PRO A 525 32.51 -0.03 -17.18
C PRO A 525 32.71 0.93 -16.01
N THR A 526 33.58 1.94 -16.19
CA THR A 526 33.74 3.03 -15.23
C THR A 526 32.50 3.92 -15.15
N ILE A 527 31.71 3.97 -16.21
CA ILE A 527 30.40 4.62 -16.28
C ILE A 527 29.37 3.63 -16.82
N PHE A 528 28.22 3.55 -16.18
CA PHE A 528 27.07 2.83 -16.69
C PHE A 528 25.83 3.68 -16.51
N ASN A 529 25.09 3.90 -17.59
CA ASN A 529 23.83 4.62 -17.53
C ASN A 529 22.68 3.68 -17.89
N GLU A 530 21.57 3.89 -17.24
CA GLU A 530 20.31 3.24 -17.52
C GLU A 530 19.21 4.28 -17.57
N THR A 531 18.34 4.21 -18.57
CA THR A 531 17.12 4.99 -18.65
C THR A 531 15.95 4.05 -18.74
N ARG A 532 14.85 4.38 -18.05
CA ARG A 532 13.61 3.63 -18.07
C ARG A 532 12.47 4.56 -18.41
N LEU A 533 11.53 4.06 -19.19
CA LEU A 533 10.31 4.74 -19.55
C LEU A 533 9.11 3.94 -19.06
N TYR A 534 8.23 4.63 -18.36
CA TYR A 534 7.00 4.11 -17.80
C TYR A 534 5.81 4.86 -18.38
N LYS A 535 4.69 4.15 -18.53
CA LYS A 535 3.43 4.71 -19.00
C LYS A 535 2.32 4.47 -17.99
N ASN A 536 1.49 5.49 -17.80
CA ASN A 536 0.31 5.41 -16.96
C ASN A 536 -0.95 5.04 -17.78
N PHE A 537 -1.77 4.16 -17.20
CA PHE A 537 -3.02 3.71 -17.78
C PHE A 537 -4.17 4.00 -16.82
N VAL A 538 -5.17 4.74 -17.27
CA VAL A 538 -6.35 5.09 -16.47
C VAL A 538 -7.26 3.86 -16.36
N THR A 539 -7.58 3.40 -15.15
CA THR A 539 -8.34 2.14 -14.92
C THR A 539 -9.72 2.34 -14.32
N PHE A 540 -9.94 3.41 -13.55
CA PHE A 540 -11.22 3.71 -12.94
C PHE A 540 -11.36 5.21 -12.67
N ALA A 541 -12.58 5.74 -12.76
CA ALA A 541 -12.88 7.14 -12.44
C ALA A 541 -13.56 7.22 -11.07
N THR A 542 -12.99 7.97 -10.14
CA THR A 542 -13.44 8.05 -8.74
C THR A 542 -14.62 9.00 -8.55
N VAL A 543 -15.07 9.71 -9.60
CA VAL A 543 -16.17 10.69 -9.52
C VAL A 543 -17.19 10.50 -10.64
N SER A 544 -18.46 10.34 -10.27
CA SER A 544 -19.62 10.38 -11.17
C SER A 544 -19.99 11.81 -11.60
N ALA A 545 -19.01 12.67 -11.85
CA ALA A 545 -19.24 14.03 -12.33
C ALA A 545 -19.23 14.03 -13.88
N PRO A 546 -20.20 14.67 -14.55
CA PRO A 546 -20.33 14.65 -16.00
C PRO A 546 -19.22 15.39 -16.78
N ASN A 547 -18.23 15.98 -16.08
CA ASN A 547 -17.11 16.69 -16.70
C ASN A 547 -15.78 16.00 -16.35
N PHE A 548 -15.18 15.35 -17.35
CA PHE A 548 -13.90 14.61 -17.25
C PHE A 548 -12.71 15.47 -16.80
N GLU A 549 -12.81 16.79 -16.87
CA GLU A 549 -11.70 17.71 -16.59
C GLU A 549 -11.26 17.72 -15.11
N ASN A 550 -12.09 17.22 -14.19
CA ASN A 550 -11.82 17.22 -12.74
C ASN A 550 -11.99 15.84 -12.07
N ALA A 551 -12.10 14.76 -12.85
CA ALA A 551 -12.23 13.42 -12.29
C ALA A 551 -10.88 12.93 -11.78
N ASP A 552 -10.82 12.50 -10.51
CA ASP A 552 -9.71 11.69 -10.03
C ASP A 552 -9.82 10.30 -10.67
N PHE A 553 -8.68 9.74 -11.09
CA PHE A 553 -8.66 8.43 -11.71
C PHE A 553 -7.65 7.52 -11.01
N ASN A 554 -8.08 6.28 -10.75
CA ASN A 554 -7.13 5.21 -10.50
C ASN A 554 -6.43 4.89 -11.82
N GLY A 555 -5.15 4.55 -11.73
CA GLY A 555 -4.39 4.09 -12.87
C GLY A 555 -3.32 3.06 -12.53
N GLU A 556 -2.85 2.36 -13.53
CA GLU A 556 -1.73 1.44 -13.44
C GLU A 556 -0.52 2.01 -14.19
N THR A 557 0.64 2.01 -13.53
CA THR A 557 1.90 2.39 -14.16
C THR A 557 2.63 1.13 -14.63
N LYS A 558 3.13 1.15 -15.87
CA LYS A 558 3.88 0.03 -16.46
C LYS A 558 5.20 0.51 -17.00
N LEU A 559 6.27 -0.21 -16.68
CA LEU A 559 7.54 -0.12 -17.38
C LEU A 559 7.32 -0.60 -18.81
N ILE A 560 7.72 0.20 -19.80
CA ILE A 560 7.54 -0.13 -21.22
C ILE A 560 8.88 -0.28 -21.95
N GLU A 561 9.93 0.37 -21.45
CA GLU A 561 11.25 0.37 -22.08
C GLU A 561 12.37 0.61 -21.06
N GLU A 562 13.48 -0.10 -21.20
CA GLU A 562 14.78 0.16 -20.55
C GLU A 562 15.87 0.28 -21.61
N ASN A 563 16.73 1.28 -21.49
CA ASN A 563 17.92 1.46 -22.33
C ASN A 563 19.16 1.53 -21.46
N TYR A 564 20.22 0.85 -21.89
CA TYR A 564 21.48 0.79 -21.18
C TYR A 564 22.64 1.32 -22.03
N TYR A 565 23.55 2.04 -21.39
CA TYR A 565 24.68 2.72 -22.02
C TYR A 565 25.98 2.48 -21.23
N LEU A 566 27.10 2.29 -21.92
CA LEU A 566 28.41 1.98 -21.29
C LEU A 566 29.35 3.18 -21.17
N ASN A 567 29.01 4.35 -21.72
CA ASN A 567 29.88 5.53 -21.79
C ASN A 567 29.10 6.84 -21.56
N ASP A 568 29.80 7.91 -21.15
CA ASP A 568 29.23 9.25 -20.88
C ASP A 568 28.60 9.96 -22.10
N ASN A 569 28.96 9.55 -23.33
CA ASN A 569 28.55 10.25 -24.54
C ASN A 569 27.14 9.88 -25.07
N ASN A 570 26.31 9.20 -24.26
CA ASN A 570 24.84 9.09 -24.38
C ASN A 570 24.18 8.68 -25.71
N ASN A 571 24.91 8.29 -26.76
CA ASN A 571 24.29 8.14 -28.09
C ASN A 571 24.12 6.70 -28.58
N GLU A 572 24.80 5.71 -28.00
CA GLU A 572 24.67 4.31 -28.43
C GLU A 572 24.13 3.43 -27.29
N VAL A 573 22.91 2.94 -27.48
CA VAL A 573 22.26 1.97 -26.60
C VAL A 573 22.92 0.62 -26.85
N TYR A 574 23.63 0.08 -25.85
CA TYR A 574 24.26 -1.24 -25.96
C TYR A 574 23.22 -2.36 -25.79
N LYS A 575 22.25 -2.12 -24.89
CA LYS A 575 21.13 -3.02 -24.61
C LYS A 575 19.85 -2.21 -24.52
N LYS A 576 18.82 -2.68 -25.21
CA LYS A 576 17.44 -2.18 -25.08
C LYS A 576 16.54 -3.33 -24.63
N VAL A 577 15.63 -3.07 -23.71
CA VAL A 577 14.59 -4.03 -23.29
C VAL A 577 13.24 -3.37 -23.46
N GLU A 578 12.34 -4.00 -24.19
CA GLU A 578 10.95 -3.55 -24.33
C GLU A 578 10.00 -4.52 -23.63
N PHE A 579 9.12 -3.98 -22.81
CA PHE A 579 8.11 -4.73 -22.08
C PHE A 579 6.78 -4.60 -22.82
N LYS A 580 6.23 -5.73 -23.26
CA LYS A 580 4.92 -5.80 -23.92
C LYS A 580 3.91 -6.36 -22.94
N PHE A 581 2.70 -5.81 -22.98
CA PHE A 581 1.60 -6.24 -22.13
C PHE A 581 0.27 -6.10 -22.86
N ASN A 582 -0.73 -6.84 -22.38
CA ASN A 582 -2.12 -6.71 -22.78
C ASN A 582 -2.86 -5.84 -21.76
N PRO A 583 -3.15 -4.56 -22.07
CA PRO A 583 -3.87 -3.67 -21.17
C PRO A 583 -5.40 -3.91 -21.15
N GLY A 584 -5.91 -4.87 -21.94
CA GLY A 584 -7.33 -5.16 -22.00
C GLY A 584 -8.11 -4.32 -23.01
N TYR A 585 -9.43 -4.22 -22.79
CA TYR A 585 -10.32 -3.40 -23.61
C TYR A 585 -10.53 -2.02 -22.98
N THR A 586 -10.74 -1.01 -23.83
CA THR A 586 -10.99 0.36 -23.40
C THR A 586 -12.46 0.72 -23.52
N THR A 587 -13.01 1.37 -22.49
CA THR A 587 -14.30 2.07 -22.55
C THR A 587 -14.09 3.50 -22.08
N ASN A 588 -14.34 4.51 -22.93
CA ASN A 588 -14.17 5.92 -22.58
C ASN A 588 -12.77 6.29 -22.04
N GLN A 589 -11.70 5.79 -22.68
CA GLN A 589 -10.30 5.96 -22.24
C GLN A 589 -9.95 5.33 -20.87
N LEU A 590 -10.88 4.58 -20.28
CA LEU A 590 -10.64 3.72 -19.12
C LEU A 590 -10.29 2.31 -19.60
N TRP A 591 -9.13 1.82 -19.19
CA TRP A 591 -8.66 0.47 -19.43
C TRP A 591 -9.26 -0.48 -18.40
N LYS A 592 -10.04 -1.44 -18.86
CA LYS A 592 -10.54 -2.53 -18.03
C LYS A 592 -9.71 -3.78 -18.35
N THR A 593 -9.14 -4.38 -17.31
CA THR A 593 -8.55 -5.74 -17.21
C THR A 593 -7.02 -5.85 -16.98
N ALA A 594 -6.65 -7.08 -16.57
CA ALA A 594 -5.45 -7.69 -16.01
C ALA A 594 -4.02 -7.12 -16.23
N PHE A 595 -3.79 -6.20 -17.17
CA PHE A 595 -2.46 -5.69 -17.56
C PHE A 595 -1.40 -6.79 -17.52
N LEU A 596 -1.54 -7.85 -18.29
CA LEU A 596 -0.64 -9.01 -18.19
C LEU A 596 0.54 -8.84 -19.13
N ASP A 597 1.73 -9.19 -18.66
CA ASP A 597 2.95 -9.08 -19.46
C ASP A 597 2.91 -10.16 -20.55
N THR A 598 3.03 -9.79 -21.83
CA THR A 598 2.91 -10.73 -22.95
C THR A 598 4.25 -11.12 -23.54
N ALA A 599 5.22 -10.20 -23.50
CA ALA A 599 6.57 -10.47 -23.96
C ALA A 599 7.60 -9.52 -23.34
N ILE A 600 8.84 -9.98 -23.26
CA ILE A 600 10.02 -9.16 -23.02
C ILE A 600 10.89 -9.27 -24.26
N VAL A 601 11.18 -8.14 -24.90
CA VAL A 601 11.99 -8.08 -26.12
C VAL A 601 13.33 -7.42 -25.79
N GLU A 602 14.40 -8.18 -25.82
CA GLU A 602 15.75 -7.67 -25.58
C GLU A 602 16.49 -7.49 -26.92
N PHE A 603 17.09 -6.32 -27.11
CA PHE A 603 18.03 -6.05 -28.18
C PHE A 603 19.41 -5.89 -27.57
N LEU A 604 20.35 -6.76 -27.95
CA LEU A 604 21.75 -6.69 -27.54
C LEU A 604 22.60 -6.69 -28.81
N ASP A 605 23.36 -5.62 -29.04
CA ASP A 605 24.20 -5.46 -30.24
C ASP A 605 23.44 -5.71 -31.57
N GLY A 606 22.16 -5.28 -31.62
CA GLY A 606 21.28 -5.46 -32.79
C GLY A 606 20.65 -6.85 -32.92
N ILE A 607 20.98 -7.81 -32.05
CA ILE A 607 20.31 -9.11 -31.99
C ILE A 607 19.06 -9.00 -31.13
N GLN A 608 17.90 -9.29 -31.74
CA GLN A 608 16.63 -9.33 -31.04
C GLN A 608 16.39 -10.70 -30.40
N ARG A 609 15.94 -10.69 -29.15
CA ARG A 609 15.52 -11.86 -28.37
C ARG A 609 14.13 -11.60 -27.82
N VAL A 610 13.27 -12.60 -27.84
CA VAL A 610 11.87 -12.44 -27.42
C VAL A 610 11.51 -13.55 -26.44
N THR A 611 11.35 -13.19 -25.18
CA THR A 611 10.77 -14.05 -24.16
C THR A 611 9.27 -13.89 -24.16
N LYS A 612 8.53 -14.98 -24.37
CA LYS A 612 7.06 -14.97 -24.39
C LYS A 612 6.49 -15.36 -23.03
N ILE A 613 5.37 -14.75 -22.67
CA ILE A 613 4.68 -15.02 -21.42
C ILE A 613 3.22 -15.33 -21.73
N ASP A 614 2.80 -16.54 -21.38
CA ASP A 614 1.44 -17.04 -21.57
C ASP A 614 0.79 -17.30 -20.21
N TYR A 615 -0.54 -17.11 -20.15
CA TYR A 615 -1.33 -17.30 -18.95
C TYR A 615 -2.51 -18.22 -19.21
N ASP A 616 -2.68 -19.23 -18.35
CA ASP A 616 -3.90 -20.02 -18.26
C ASP A 616 -4.74 -19.49 -17.08
N TYR A 617 -6.06 -19.58 -17.20
CA TYR A 617 -7.00 -19.05 -16.22
C TYR A 617 -7.94 -20.13 -15.72
N PHE A 618 -8.35 -20.04 -14.46
CA PHE A 618 -9.39 -20.91 -13.94
C PHE A 618 -10.68 -20.74 -14.72
N ASN A 619 -11.29 -21.87 -15.10
CA ASN A 619 -12.59 -21.85 -15.75
C ASN A 619 -13.70 -21.65 -14.71
N ILE A 620 -14.22 -20.41 -14.61
CA ILE A 620 -15.38 -20.08 -13.79
C ILE A 620 -16.55 -19.81 -14.74
N SER A 621 -17.56 -20.68 -14.70
CA SER A 621 -18.73 -20.58 -15.56
C SER A 621 -19.41 -19.21 -15.45
N GLY A 622 -19.58 -18.53 -16.59
CA GLY A 622 -20.27 -17.23 -16.68
C GLY A 622 -19.38 -16.00 -16.45
N ILE A 623 -18.05 -16.17 -16.32
CA ILE A 623 -17.07 -15.09 -16.21
C ILE A 623 -16.13 -15.14 -17.41
N ASP A 624 -15.85 -14.00 -18.04
CA ASP A 624 -14.83 -13.90 -19.09
C ASP A 624 -13.46 -14.32 -18.54
N SER A 625 -12.71 -15.14 -19.30
CA SER A 625 -11.44 -15.72 -18.83
C SER A 625 -10.44 -14.69 -18.30
N PHE A 626 -10.43 -13.47 -18.83
CA PHE A 626 -9.54 -12.37 -18.38
C PHE A 626 -9.93 -11.75 -17.02
N ASN A 627 -11.13 -12.05 -16.53
CA ASN A 627 -11.60 -11.69 -15.19
C ASN A 627 -11.49 -12.87 -14.21
N CYS A 628 -11.15 -14.06 -14.70
CA CYS A 628 -10.87 -15.21 -13.86
C CYS A 628 -9.44 -15.10 -13.29
N PRO A 629 -9.19 -15.65 -12.09
CA PRO A 629 -7.84 -15.76 -11.55
C PRO A 629 -6.93 -16.57 -12.49
N ILE A 630 -5.67 -16.17 -12.58
CA ILE A 630 -4.63 -16.90 -13.32
C ILE A 630 -4.41 -18.24 -12.62
N GLU A 631 -4.47 -19.33 -13.37
CA GLU A 631 -4.15 -20.68 -12.91
C GLU A 631 -2.66 -20.98 -13.09
N LYS A 632 -2.09 -20.57 -14.22
CA LYS A 632 -0.70 -20.86 -14.57
C LYS A 632 -0.09 -19.71 -15.37
N LYS A 633 1.19 -19.43 -15.11
CA LYS A 633 2.04 -18.55 -15.92
C LYS A 633 3.15 -19.39 -16.55
N THR A 634 3.27 -19.35 -17.86
CA THR A 634 4.33 -20.03 -18.61
C THR A 634 5.24 -18.97 -19.23
N THR A 635 6.54 -19.05 -18.98
CA THR A 635 7.54 -18.19 -19.61
C THR A 635 8.40 -19.04 -20.54
N THR A 636 8.37 -18.70 -21.83
CA THR A 636 9.14 -19.39 -22.87
C THR A 636 10.33 -18.52 -23.25
N ASP A 637 11.52 -18.95 -22.84
CA ASP A 637 12.79 -18.33 -23.19
C ASP A 637 13.22 -18.82 -24.58
N PRO A 638 13.68 -17.94 -25.49
CA PRO A 638 14.16 -18.34 -26.82
C PRO A 638 15.38 -19.27 -26.81
N PHE A 639 16.05 -19.50 -25.66
CA PHE A 639 17.22 -20.38 -25.54
C PHE A 639 16.93 -21.78 -24.99
N ASN A 640 15.68 -22.11 -24.63
CA ASN A 640 15.29 -23.44 -24.13
C ASN A 640 14.30 -24.15 -25.05
#